data_AF-A0A264Y426-F1
#
_entry.id   AF-A0A264Y426-F1
#
_cell.length_a   1.000
_cell.length_b   1.000
_cell.length_c   1.000
_cell.angle_alpha   90.00
_cell.angle_beta   90.00
_cell.angle_gamma   90.00
#
_symmetry.space_group_name_H-M   'P 1'
#
loop_
_entity.id
_entity.type
_entity.pdbx_description
1 polymer ?
#
loop_
_entity_poly.entity_id
_entity_poly.type
_entity_poly.pdbx_seq_one_letter_code
_entity_poly.pdbx_strand_id
1 'polypeptide(L)'
;MIRQETIDTILERTDIVALIGEHVHLRKCGSRYVGCCPFHNEKTPSFYVSPQTGRFKCFGCGEGGDAIHFIEKVENKTFIEAVKTLAQRANVEIEQEQESAEAKQKRLHKEALWIANKQVADFYRKQFLQSKEAQVYAYRRWGKDYSTLKEIGYAPADGHALQQLPVKADFLKELGLLNRGGYDFYQNRIVIQIHDRFGHVIGFTARCMDEQQPKYLNSSDSLIFHKSTVLFGIEDAWKTAAKQDKMFLVEGAPDCMRLQSIGIYNTVAALGSAWNETHFSTIKRIASKVCFLPDADPPKNGEPYGHGIQVVMEAGTLAMENGLSVSIKEIPDTDDNKKQDPDTFFKNTNIFNATEETDFILWMADKLFPQTNTTEEQRLTIKKIAYLLSLIDDETGVSMYIGKLTKYYQGRRLWLQAVDKERKLREEQDKKHKEQDEDDLNHKYGFYIDHGCYMSITEKGSVYEWSNFTMVPLFHIKDTTNPKRLYKIKNAMKHEEILELKQEDLIALAKFKQKIEGLGNFIWKGTEKELTKLKSYLYEKTETATEITQMGWQRAGFYAFGNGVFHDCHFIPADEFGIVRLKDKGNFYLPSSSSIYKNDPKFFTFEKQFVHLNLSSVTLKEFTEQLFKVYGDNGRVGFCFYLAT
;
A
#
# COMPACT_ATOMS: atom_id res chain seq x y z
N MET A 1 14.04 -5.97 15.78
CA MET A 1 13.18 -6.34 14.63
C MET A 1 13.77 -5.70 13.38
N ILE A 2 13.77 -6.39 12.24
CA ILE A 2 14.10 -5.77 10.94
C ILE A 2 12.78 -5.28 10.35
N ARG A 3 12.72 -4.01 9.92
CA ARG A 3 11.50 -3.44 9.34
C ARG A 3 11.12 -4.22 8.07
N GLN A 4 9.82 -4.45 7.89
CA GLN A 4 9.32 -5.25 6.77
C GLN A 4 9.70 -4.63 5.42
N GLU A 5 9.68 -3.30 5.32
CA GLU A 5 10.12 -2.53 4.14
C GLU A 5 11.59 -2.79 3.78
N THR A 6 12.45 -2.99 4.78
CA THR A 6 13.87 -3.34 4.57
C THR A 6 13.98 -4.72 3.93
N ILE A 7 13.20 -5.71 4.41
CA ILE A 7 13.17 -7.06 3.85
C ILE A 7 12.70 -7.03 2.39
N ASP A 8 11.65 -6.26 2.09
CA ASP A 8 11.13 -6.11 0.74
C ASP A 8 12.18 -5.52 -0.20
N THR A 9 12.84 -4.44 0.22
CA THR A 9 13.89 -3.77 -0.55
C THR A 9 15.03 -4.73 -0.88
N ILE A 10 15.40 -5.60 0.07
CA ILE A 10 16.43 -6.64 -0.12
C ILE A 10 15.98 -7.65 -1.19
N LEU A 11 14.76 -8.18 -1.08
CA LEU A 11 14.21 -9.17 -2.03
C LEU A 11 13.98 -8.60 -3.44
N GLU A 12 13.68 -7.31 -3.55
CA GLU A 12 13.52 -6.61 -4.83
C GLU A 12 14.86 -6.37 -5.53
N ARG A 13 15.90 -5.99 -4.76
CA ARG A 13 17.25 -5.78 -5.30
C ARG A 13 18.00 -7.08 -5.58
N THR A 14 17.51 -8.21 -5.08
CA THR A 14 18.15 -9.51 -5.27
C THR A 14 17.72 -10.16 -6.58
N ASP A 15 18.65 -10.31 -7.51
CA ASP A 15 18.48 -11.19 -8.68
C ASP A 15 18.62 -12.65 -8.23
N ILE A 16 17.48 -13.34 -8.10
CA ILE A 16 17.45 -14.73 -7.64
C ILE A 16 18.14 -15.69 -8.62
N VAL A 17 18.14 -15.40 -9.93
CA VAL A 17 18.77 -16.29 -10.91
C VAL A 17 20.28 -16.18 -10.79
N ALA A 18 20.80 -14.96 -10.65
CA ALA A 18 22.23 -14.75 -10.38
C ALA A 18 22.65 -15.40 -9.05
N LEU A 19 21.88 -15.14 -7.98
CA LEU A 19 22.14 -15.69 -6.64
C LEU A 19 22.21 -17.21 -6.66
N ILE A 20 21.21 -17.89 -7.24
CA ILE A 20 21.17 -19.34 -7.29
C ILE A 20 22.21 -19.89 -8.27
N GLY A 21 22.47 -19.17 -9.36
CA GLY A 21 23.48 -19.52 -10.36
C GLY A 21 24.90 -19.60 -9.81
N GLU A 22 25.18 -18.95 -8.67
CA GLU A 22 26.45 -19.10 -7.93
C GLU A 22 26.62 -20.51 -7.34
N HIS A 23 25.52 -21.22 -7.05
CA HIS A 23 25.54 -22.53 -6.38
C HIS A 23 25.25 -23.70 -7.31
N VAL A 24 24.39 -23.50 -8.33
CA VAL A 24 23.98 -24.56 -9.26
C VAL A 24 23.97 -24.07 -10.69
N HIS A 25 24.33 -24.96 -11.62
CA HIS A 25 24.27 -24.64 -13.05
C HIS A 25 22.81 -24.58 -13.52
N LEU A 26 22.37 -23.38 -13.90
CA LEU A 26 21.02 -23.11 -14.39
C LEU A 26 21.03 -22.95 -15.91
N ARG A 27 20.18 -23.71 -16.59
CA ARG A 27 19.91 -23.56 -18.03
C ARG A 27 18.58 -22.84 -18.24
N LYS A 28 18.56 -21.84 -19.12
CA LYS A 28 17.32 -21.17 -19.51
C LYS A 28 16.39 -22.13 -20.26
N CYS A 29 15.12 -22.16 -19.87
CA CYS A 29 14.06 -22.96 -20.47
C CYS A 29 12.77 -22.13 -20.54
N GLY A 30 12.52 -21.51 -21.69
CA GLY A 30 11.42 -20.56 -21.86
C GLY A 30 11.60 -19.30 -21.01
N SER A 31 10.59 -18.96 -20.21
CA SER A 31 10.62 -17.83 -19.25
C SER A 31 11.32 -18.16 -17.93
N ARG A 32 11.72 -19.41 -17.71
CA ARG A 32 12.30 -19.91 -16.45
C ARG A 32 13.72 -20.43 -16.65
N TYR A 33 14.38 -20.74 -15.55
CA TYR A 33 15.66 -21.44 -15.52
C TYR A 33 15.48 -22.79 -14.83
N VAL A 34 16.23 -23.81 -15.27
CA VAL A 34 16.18 -25.16 -14.72
C VAL A 34 17.58 -25.70 -14.41
N GLY A 35 17.72 -26.42 -13.31
CA GLY A 35 18.97 -27.06 -12.89
C GLY A 35 18.70 -28.26 -11.98
N CYS A 36 19.78 -28.92 -11.52
CA CYS A 36 19.68 -29.90 -10.45
C CYS A 36 19.54 -29.19 -9.11
N CYS A 37 18.73 -29.75 -8.21
CA CYS A 37 18.48 -29.18 -6.90
C CYS A 37 19.73 -29.18 -6.01
N PRO A 38 20.06 -28.06 -5.33
CA PRO A 38 21.13 -28.04 -4.34
C PRO A 38 20.75 -28.70 -3.01
N PHE A 39 19.46 -28.98 -2.77
CA PHE A 39 18.95 -29.46 -1.48
C PHE A 39 18.78 -30.98 -1.40
N HIS A 40 18.79 -31.68 -2.52
CA HIS A 40 18.73 -33.14 -2.57
C HIS A 40 19.50 -33.66 -3.77
N ASN A 41 20.03 -34.88 -3.66
CA ASN A 41 20.88 -35.44 -4.70
C ASN A 41 20.01 -36.03 -5.83
N GLU A 42 20.16 -35.49 -7.04
CA GLU A 42 19.46 -35.96 -8.24
C GLU A 42 20.33 -35.87 -9.51
N LYS A 43 20.01 -36.69 -10.50
CA LYS A 43 20.68 -36.68 -11.82
C LYS A 43 19.89 -35.93 -12.89
N THR A 44 18.59 -35.76 -12.68
CA THR A 44 17.68 -35.10 -13.61
C THR A 44 17.30 -33.72 -13.05
N PRO A 45 17.41 -32.63 -13.84
CA PRO A 45 17.03 -31.30 -13.38
C PRO A 45 15.57 -31.23 -12.92
N SER A 46 15.33 -31.01 -11.63
CA SER A 46 13.98 -30.76 -11.09
C SER A 46 13.85 -29.39 -10.41
N PHE A 47 14.91 -28.59 -10.41
CA PHE A 47 14.98 -27.28 -9.76
C PHE A 47 14.69 -26.16 -10.74
N TYR A 48 13.59 -25.46 -10.55
CA TYR A 48 13.13 -24.38 -11.41
C TYR A 48 13.26 -23.04 -10.70
N VAL A 49 13.79 -22.05 -11.40
CA VAL A 49 13.91 -20.66 -10.92
C VAL A 49 13.14 -19.76 -11.86
N SER A 50 12.25 -18.95 -11.29
CA SER A 50 11.45 -17.98 -12.00
C SER A 50 12.02 -16.57 -11.75
N PRO A 51 12.67 -15.94 -12.73
CA PRO A 51 13.16 -14.57 -12.59
C PRO A 51 12.01 -13.57 -12.41
N GLN A 52 10.85 -13.87 -13.01
CA GLN A 52 9.67 -13.00 -13.01
C GLN A 52 9.04 -12.91 -11.62
N THR A 53 8.87 -14.05 -10.95
CA THR A 53 8.30 -14.10 -9.59
C THR A 53 9.39 -13.99 -8.53
N GLY A 54 10.66 -14.14 -8.92
CA GLY A 54 11.81 -14.10 -8.04
C GLY A 54 11.80 -15.22 -7.00
N ARG A 55 11.36 -16.41 -7.42
CA ARG A 55 11.24 -17.61 -6.58
C ARG A 55 11.91 -18.80 -7.23
N PHE A 56 12.21 -19.81 -6.42
CA PHE A 56 12.60 -21.13 -6.90
C PHE A 56 11.64 -22.21 -6.40
N LYS A 57 11.61 -23.34 -7.11
CA LYS A 57 10.90 -24.54 -6.72
C LYS A 57 11.61 -25.78 -7.23
N CYS A 58 11.86 -26.73 -6.35
CA CYS A 58 12.28 -28.07 -6.66
C CYS A 58 11.08 -29.00 -6.76
N PHE A 59 10.88 -29.65 -7.91
CA PHE A 59 9.83 -30.66 -8.07
C PHE A 59 10.24 -32.05 -7.57
N GLY A 60 11.54 -32.30 -7.37
CA GLY A 60 12.04 -33.56 -6.80
C GLY A 60 11.80 -33.65 -5.29
N CYS A 61 12.32 -32.69 -4.51
CA CYS A 61 12.17 -32.69 -3.04
C CYS A 61 11.03 -31.81 -2.53
N GLY A 62 10.43 -30.96 -3.37
CA GLY A 62 9.36 -30.06 -2.98
C GLY A 62 9.81 -28.74 -2.36
N GLU A 63 11.10 -28.53 -2.13
CA GLU A 63 11.63 -27.29 -1.54
C GLU A 63 11.38 -26.09 -2.46
N GLY A 64 10.97 -24.96 -1.91
CA GLY A 64 10.67 -23.77 -2.70
C GLY A 64 10.52 -22.52 -1.83
N GLY A 65 10.95 -21.38 -2.35
CA GLY A 65 10.97 -20.13 -1.59
C GLY A 65 11.50 -18.95 -2.40
N ASP A 66 11.77 -17.86 -1.70
CA ASP A 66 12.42 -16.67 -2.24
C ASP A 66 13.95 -16.74 -2.04
N ALA A 67 14.64 -15.63 -2.32
CA ALA A 67 16.09 -15.54 -2.18
C ALA A 67 16.56 -15.69 -0.71
N ILE A 68 15.78 -15.21 0.27
CA ILE A 68 16.14 -15.35 1.69
C ILE A 68 16.07 -16.83 2.06
N HIS A 69 14.96 -17.49 1.71
CA HIS A 69 14.77 -18.90 2.01
C HIS A 69 15.82 -19.79 1.34
N PHE A 70 16.26 -19.43 0.13
CA PHE A 70 17.36 -20.11 -0.54
C PHE A 70 18.64 -20.06 0.29
N ILE A 71 19.00 -18.88 0.82
CA ILE A 71 20.20 -18.67 1.64
C ILE A 71 20.08 -19.37 3.00
N GLU A 72 18.91 -19.32 3.63
CA GLU A 72 18.65 -20.08 4.87
C GLU A 72 18.98 -21.56 4.67
N LYS A 73 18.53 -22.14 3.55
CA LYS A 73 18.70 -23.57 3.26
C LYS A 73 20.10 -23.93 2.80
N VAL A 74 20.68 -23.17 1.86
CA VAL A 74 21.95 -23.53 1.22
C VAL A 74 23.15 -23.22 2.13
N GLU A 75 23.06 -22.18 2.96
CA GLU A 75 24.11 -21.77 3.88
C GLU A 75 23.82 -22.18 5.34
N ASN A 76 22.70 -22.86 5.60
CA ASN A 76 22.22 -23.25 6.94
C ASN A 76 22.20 -22.06 7.92
N LYS A 77 21.69 -20.92 7.45
CA LYS A 77 21.60 -19.66 8.18
C LYS A 77 20.22 -19.46 8.79
N THR A 78 20.15 -18.77 9.92
CA THR A 78 18.89 -18.26 10.44
C THR A 78 18.33 -17.15 9.54
N PHE A 79 17.03 -16.89 9.61
CA PHE A 79 16.38 -15.81 8.86
C PHE A 79 17.13 -14.46 8.95
N ILE A 80 17.52 -14.05 10.17
CA ILE A 80 18.21 -12.77 10.39
C ILE A 80 19.58 -12.77 9.72
N GLU A 81 20.30 -13.89 9.75
CA GLU A 81 21.61 -14.01 9.10
C GLU A 81 21.48 -14.04 7.58
N ALA A 82 20.46 -14.71 7.04
CA ALA A 82 20.15 -14.73 5.61
C ALA A 82 19.77 -13.32 5.12
N VAL A 83 18.91 -12.61 5.86
CA VAL A 83 18.55 -11.21 5.57
C VAL A 83 19.78 -10.31 5.62
N LYS A 84 20.65 -10.42 6.62
CA LYS A 84 21.91 -9.65 6.70
C LYS A 84 22.84 -9.93 5.52
N THR A 85 22.94 -11.19 5.12
CA THR A 85 23.79 -11.62 3.99
C THR A 85 23.30 -10.97 2.69
N LEU A 86 22.00 -11.03 2.45
CA LEU A 86 21.40 -10.41 1.26
C LEU A 86 21.38 -8.88 1.35
N ALA A 87 21.22 -8.29 2.53
CA ALA A 87 21.29 -6.84 2.72
C ALA A 87 22.68 -6.28 2.39
N GLN A 88 23.74 -6.97 2.81
CA GLN A 88 25.11 -6.62 2.45
C GLN A 88 25.31 -6.69 0.93
N ARG A 89 24.81 -7.75 0.28
CA ARG A 89 24.86 -7.90 -1.19
C ARG A 89 24.05 -6.83 -1.92
N ALA A 90 22.89 -6.44 -1.38
CA ALA A 90 21.98 -5.46 -1.95
C ALA A 90 22.30 -4.00 -1.56
N ASN A 91 23.36 -3.78 -0.77
CA ASN A 91 23.76 -2.51 -0.18
C ASN A 91 22.58 -1.80 0.52
N VAL A 92 21.89 -2.54 1.41
CA VAL A 92 20.77 -2.08 2.24
C VAL A 92 21.20 -2.09 3.70
N GLU A 93 21.06 -0.95 4.38
CA GLU A 93 21.40 -0.83 5.79
C GLU A 93 20.26 -1.38 6.67
N ILE A 94 20.60 -2.17 7.69
CA ILE A 94 19.62 -2.77 8.60
C ILE A 94 19.68 -2.03 9.93
N GLU A 95 18.67 -1.20 10.21
CA GLU A 95 18.46 -0.66 11.55
C GLU A 95 17.81 -1.72 12.46
N GLN A 96 18.42 -1.97 13.62
CA GLN A 96 17.92 -2.94 14.61
C GLN A 96 17.21 -2.22 15.75
N GLU A 97 15.90 -2.38 15.84
CA GLU A 97 15.14 -1.98 17.03
C GLU A 97 15.10 -3.10 18.08
N GLN A 98 15.18 -2.74 19.36
CA GLN A 98 14.92 -3.66 20.46
C GLN A 98 13.42 -4.00 20.51
N GLU A 99 13.10 -5.27 20.28
CA GLU A 99 11.72 -5.79 20.28
C GLU A 99 11.24 -6.01 21.73
N SER A 100 10.04 -5.54 22.07
CA SER A 100 9.43 -5.82 23.38
C SER A 100 9.15 -7.31 23.55
N ALA A 101 9.07 -7.79 24.80
CA ALA A 101 8.77 -9.20 25.08
C ALA A 101 7.41 -9.63 24.48
N GLU A 102 6.42 -8.75 24.51
CA GLU A 102 5.09 -8.99 23.93
C GLU A 102 5.14 -9.08 22.39
N ALA A 103 5.84 -8.16 21.73
CA ALA A 103 6.01 -8.19 20.28
C ALA A 103 6.73 -9.47 19.83
N LYS A 104 7.77 -9.89 20.58
CA LYS A 104 8.48 -11.14 20.33
C LYS A 104 7.56 -12.36 20.46
N GLN A 105 6.72 -12.42 21.49
CA GLN A 105 5.77 -13.52 21.69
C GLN A 105 4.75 -13.59 20.55
N LYS A 106 4.18 -12.45 20.15
CA LYS A 106 3.23 -12.38 19.03
C LYS A 106 3.87 -12.84 17.71
N ARG A 107 5.12 -12.45 17.46
CA ARG A 107 5.88 -12.89 16.27
C ARG A 107 6.13 -14.40 16.26
N LEU A 108 6.63 -14.96 17.38
CA LEU A 108 6.86 -16.41 17.50
C LEU A 108 5.57 -17.21 17.33
N HIS A 109 4.45 -16.71 17.87
CA HIS A 109 3.14 -17.33 17.66
C HIS A 109 2.73 -17.30 16.19
N LYS A 110 2.90 -16.16 15.51
CA LYS A 110 2.65 -16.02 14.08
C LYS A 110 3.50 -17.01 13.24
N GLU A 111 4.78 -17.15 13.57
CA GLU A 111 5.69 -18.13 12.93
C GLU A 111 5.22 -19.57 13.14
N ALA A 112 4.77 -19.92 14.35
CA ALA A 112 4.21 -21.24 14.64
C ALA A 112 2.95 -21.54 13.80
N LEU A 113 2.09 -20.53 13.60
CA LEU A 113 0.91 -20.66 12.74
C LEU A 113 1.27 -20.88 11.26
N TRP A 114 2.29 -20.18 10.74
CA TRP A 114 2.79 -20.43 9.38
C TRP A 114 3.33 -21.86 9.21
N ILE A 115 4.10 -22.35 10.18
CA ILE A 115 4.62 -23.72 10.18
C ILE A 115 3.46 -24.73 10.19
N ALA A 116 2.45 -24.51 11.03
CA ALA A 116 1.27 -25.38 11.10
C ALA A 116 0.51 -25.42 9.77
N ASN A 117 0.22 -24.26 9.17
CA ASN A 117 -0.41 -24.19 7.84
C ASN A 117 0.41 -24.90 6.76
N LYS A 118 1.74 -24.72 6.77
CA LYS A 118 2.62 -25.38 5.81
C LYS A 118 2.57 -26.91 5.94
N GLN A 119 2.55 -27.45 7.15
CA GLN A 119 2.41 -28.90 7.38
C GLN A 119 1.08 -29.43 6.87
N VAL A 120 -0.03 -28.68 7.08
CA VAL A 120 -1.34 -29.04 6.54
C VAL A 120 -1.39 -28.95 5.01
N ALA A 121 -0.77 -27.93 4.43
CA ALA A 121 -0.65 -27.80 2.97
C ALA A 121 0.09 -28.99 2.35
N ASP A 122 1.22 -29.38 2.95
CA ASP A 122 2.02 -30.54 2.50
C ASP A 122 1.24 -31.85 2.64
N PHE A 123 0.44 -31.99 3.70
CA PHE A 123 -0.47 -33.11 3.87
C PHE A 123 -1.52 -33.16 2.75
N TYR A 124 -2.25 -32.09 2.51
CA TYR A 124 -3.25 -32.05 1.44
C TYR A 124 -2.64 -32.29 0.06
N ARG A 125 -1.41 -31.80 -0.18
CA ARG A 125 -0.67 -32.11 -1.41
C ARG A 125 -0.39 -33.60 -1.55
N LYS A 126 0.04 -34.28 -0.48
CA LYS A 126 0.25 -35.75 -0.50
C LYS A 126 -1.05 -36.50 -0.80
N GLN A 127 -2.16 -36.08 -0.18
CA GLN A 127 -3.48 -36.66 -0.45
C GLN A 127 -3.91 -36.45 -1.91
N PHE A 128 -3.64 -35.28 -2.49
CA PHE A 128 -3.89 -35.01 -3.90
C PHE A 128 -3.10 -35.93 -4.83
N LEU A 129 -1.83 -36.19 -4.53
CA LEU A 129 -1.00 -37.11 -5.31
C LEU A 129 -1.50 -38.57 -5.28
N GLN A 130 -2.31 -38.94 -4.27
CA GLN A 130 -2.91 -40.26 -4.13
C GLN A 130 -4.32 -40.34 -4.73
N SER A 131 -5.02 -39.20 -4.90
CA SER A 131 -6.37 -39.15 -5.45
C SER A 131 -6.38 -38.89 -6.96
N LYS A 132 -6.67 -39.93 -7.75
CA LYS A 132 -6.81 -39.81 -9.22
C LYS A 132 -7.96 -38.88 -9.61
N GLU A 133 -9.07 -38.91 -8.89
CA GLU A 133 -10.25 -38.08 -9.16
C GLU A 133 -9.93 -36.59 -8.97
N ALA A 134 -9.26 -36.25 -7.86
CA ALA A 134 -8.82 -34.88 -7.60
C ALA A 134 -7.85 -34.37 -8.68
N GLN A 135 -6.91 -35.22 -9.10
CA GLN A 135 -5.96 -34.90 -10.18
C GLN A 135 -6.67 -34.63 -11.50
N VAL A 136 -7.58 -35.52 -11.92
CA VAL A 136 -8.34 -35.36 -13.16
C VAL A 136 -9.11 -34.05 -13.16
N TYR A 137 -9.76 -33.70 -12.05
CA TYR A 137 -10.47 -32.43 -11.91
C TYR A 137 -9.53 -31.22 -12.09
N ALA A 138 -8.46 -31.15 -11.29
CA ALA A 138 -7.56 -30.01 -11.29
C ALA A 138 -6.79 -29.86 -12.61
N TYR A 139 -6.30 -30.95 -13.18
CA TYR A 139 -5.54 -30.94 -14.43
C TYR A 139 -6.40 -30.59 -15.63
N ARG A 140 -7.66 -31.05 -15.67
CA ARG A 140 -8.61 -30.62 -16.71
C ARG A 140 -8.88 -29.11 -16.64
N ARG A 141 -8.94 -28.55 -15.42
CA ARG A 141 -9.28 -27.15 -15.23
C ARG A 141 -8.10 -26.23 -15.50
N TRP A 142 -6.95 -26.43 -14.85
CA TRP A 142 -5.81 -25.51 -14.91
C TRP A 142 -4.55 -26.05 -15.59
N GLY A 143 -4.55 -27.32 -15.99
CA GLY A 143 -3.39 -28.00 -16.58
C GLY A 143 -2.43 -28.57 -15.52
N LYS A 144 -1.80 -29.70 -15.86
CA LYS A 144 -0.94 -30.46 -14.93
C LYS A 144 0.22 -29.64 -14.38
N ASP A 145 0.94 -28.94 -15.24
CA ASP A 145 2.15 -28.19 -14.85
C ASP A 145 1.81 -27.05 -13.88
N TYR A 146 0.73 -26.32 -14.15
CA TYR A 146 0.29 -25.23 -13.30
C TYR A 146 -0.30 -25.74 -11.98
N SER A 147 -1.13 -26.78 -12.00
CA SER A 147 -1.63 -27.42 -10.77
C SER A 147 -0.50 -27.96 -9.88
N THR A 148 0.58 -28.46 -10.49
CA THR A 148 1.77 -28.96 -9.77
C THR A 148 2.57 -27.79 -9.21
N LEU A 149 2.76 -26.71 -9.98
CA LEU A 149 3.45 -25.49 -9.54
C LEU A 149 2.75 -24.84 -8.34
N LYS A 150 1.42 -24.73 -8.38
CA LYS A 150 0.59 -24.17 -7.31
C LYS A 150 0.35 -25.12 -6.15
N GLU A 151 0.94 -26.31 -6.19
CA GLU A 151 0.86 -27.31 -5.11
C GLU A 151 -0.59 -27.59 -4.67
N ILE A 152 -1.48 -27.78 -5.64
CA ILE A 152 -2.90 -28.08 -5.37
C ILE A 152 -2.98 -29.31 -4.45
N GLY A 153 -3.82 -29.18 -3.41
CA GLY A 153 -4.09 -30.21 -2.43
C GLY A 153 -5.48 -30.82 -2.56
N TYR A 154 -5.72 -31.87 -1.78
CA TYR A 154 -7.01 -32.52 -1.65
C TYR A 154 -7.27 -32.80 -0.17
N ALA A 155 -8.42 -32.36 0.32
CA ALA A 155 -8.93 -32.69 1.64
C ALA A 155 -9.75 -33.97 1.56
N PRO A 156 -9.33 -35.08 2.21
CA PRO A 156 -10.07 -36.33 2.21
C PRO A 156 -11.47 -36.21 2.83
N ALA A 157 -12.33 -37.21 2.60
CA ALA A 157 -13.71 -37.22 3.07
C ALA A 157 -13.89 -37.79 4.49
N ASP A 158 -12.81 -38.30 5.12
CA ASP A 158 -12.85 -39.00 6.41
C ASP A 158 -13.08 -38.08 7.62
N GLY A 159 -12.81 -36.78 7.47
CA GLY A 159 -13.11 -35.75 8.48
C GLY A 159 -12.22 -35.77 9.72
N HIS A 160 -11.19 -36.62 9.75
CA HIS A 160 -10.26 -36.79 10.87
C HIS A 160 -8.79 -36.86 10.44
N ALA A 161 -8.51 -36.56 9.18
CA ALA A 161 -7.20 -36.70 8.56
C ALA A 161 -6.16 -35.79 9.22
N LEU A 162 -6.55 -34.58 9.64
CA LEU A 162 -5.60 -33.63 10.26
C LEU A 162 -5.21 -34.01 11.69
N GLN A 163 -6.00 -34.81 12.40
CA GLN A 163 -5.68 -35.24 13.77
C GLN A 163 -4.43 -36.11 13.83
N GLN A 164 -4.04 -36.72 12.71
CA GLN A 164 -2.87 -37.60 12.60
C GLN A 164 -1.57 -36.81 12.36
N LEU A 165 -1.65 -35.50 12.12
CA LEU A 165 -0.49 -34.66 11.89
C LEU A 165 0.22 -34.32 13.20
N PRO A 166 1.56 -34.13 13.18
CA PRO A 166 2.33 -33.68 14.34
C PRO A 166 2.14 -32.17 14.60
N VAL A 167 0.91 -31.67 14.52
CA VAL A 167 0.51 -30.29 14.78
C VAL A 167 -0.38 -30.28 16.02
N LYS A 168 -0.15 -29.34 16.95
CA LYS A 168 -1.03 -29.20 18.13
C LYS A 168 -2.45 -28.81 17.69
N ALA A 169 -3.45 -29.50 18.23
CA ALA A 169 -4.85 -29.27 17.90
C ALA A 169 -5.30 -27.81 18.10
N ASP A 170 -4.73 -27.10 19.08
CA ASP A 170 -5.07 -25.69 19.33
C ASP A 170 -4.67 -24.78 18.16
N PHE A 171 -3.52 -25.02 17.52
CA PHE A 171 -3.15 -24.28 16.31
C PHE A 171 -4.09 -24.58 15.15
N LEU A 172 -4.50 -25.85 14.98
CA LEU A 172 -5.44 -26.22 13.92
C LEU A 172 -6.82 -25.59 14.14
N LYS A 173 -7.28 -25.48 15.39
CA LYS A 173 -8.53 -24.78 15.74
C LYS A 173 -8.41 -23.27 15.50
N GLU A 174 -7.31 -22.66 15.92
CA GLU A 174 -7.04 -21.22 15.72
C GLU A 174 -7.01 -20.85 14.24
N LEU A 175 -6.45 -21.73 13.39
CA LEU A 175 -6.42 -21.57 11.94
C LEU A 175 -7.76 -21.89 11.25
N GLY A 176 -8.77 -22.32 12.00
CA GLY A 176 -10.07 -22.74 11.44
C GLY A 176 -10.01 -24.04 10.63
N LEU A 177 -8.96 -24.85 10.79
CA LEU A 177 -8.78 -26.12 10.10
C LEU A 177 -9.55 -27.27 10.77
N LEU A 178 -9.88 -27.12 12.04
CA LEU A 178 -10.81 -27.99 12.76
C LEU A 178 -12.06 -27.23 13.16
N ASN A 179 -13.23 -27.86 13.02
CA ASN A 179 -14.48 -27.32 13.51
C ASN A 179 -14.60 -27.49 15.04
N ARG A 180 -15.68 -26.96 15.64
CA ARG A 180 -15.93 -27.04 17.09
C ARG A 180 -16.00 -28.47 17.64
N GLY A 181 -16.39 -29.43 16.81
CA GLY A 181 -16.44 -30.86 17.15
C GLY A 181 -15.10 -31.57 17.02
N GLY A 182 -14.05 -30.88 16.57
CA GLY A 182 -12.71 -31.45 16.36
C GLY A 182 -12.54 -32.20 15.03
N TYR A 183 -13.51 -32.11 14.12
CA TYR A 183 -13.42 -32.69 12.78
C TYR A 183 -12.77 -31.70 11.81
N ASP A 184 -12.15 -32.22 10.75
CA ASP A 184 -11.55 -31.43 9.68
C ASP A 184 -12.60 -30.50 9.07
N PHE A 185 -12.26 -29.21 8.93
CA PHE A 185 -13.15 -28.21 8.36
C PHE A 185 -13.36 -28.40 6.86
N TYR A 186 -12.30 -28.77 6.14
CA TYR A 186 -12.35 -29.12 4.72
C TYR A 186 -12.50 -30.63 4.57
N GLN A 187 -13.54 -31.06 3.85
CA GLN A 187 -13.82 -32.48 3.60
C GLN A 187 -14.27 -32.67 2.15
N ASN A 188 -13.69 -33.66 1.46
CA ASN A 188 -13.96 -33.96 0.06
C ASN A 188 -13.81 -32.74 -0.89
N ARG A 189 -12.69 -32.01 -0.76
CA ARG A 189 -12.45 -30.75 -1.50
C ARG A 189 -11.09 -30.69 -2.17
N ILE A 190 -11.02 -30.07 -3.35
CA ILE A 190 -9.76 -29.53 -3.88
C ILE A 190 -9.35 -28.35 -3.03
N VAL A 191 -8.15 -28.38 -2.48
CA VAL A 191 -7.60 -27.34 -1.63
C VAL A 191 -6.58 -26.53 -2.42
N ILE A 192 -6.79 -25.22 -2.46
CA ILE A 192 -5.91 -24.26 -3.10
C ILE A 192 -5.30 -23.41 -1.98
N GLN A 193 -3.98 -23.34 -1.97
CA GLN A 193 -3.23 -22.60 -0.95
C GLN A 193 -3.34 -21.10 -1.20
N ILE A 194 -3.54 -20.33 -0.14
CA ILE A 194 -3.52 -18.87 -0.17
C ILE A 194 -2.19 -18.43 0.43
N HIS A 195 -1.48 -17.59 -0.31
CA HIS A 195 -0.17 -17.10 0.08
C HIS A 195 -0.20 -15.62 0.44
N ASP A 196 0.68 -15.22 1.36
CA ASP A 196 1.09 -13.82 1.43
C ASP A 196 2.05 -13.47 0.28
N ARG A 197 2.43 -12.20 0.14
CA ARG A 197 3.37 -11.76 -0.90
C ARG A 197 4.77 -12.41 -0.83
N PHE A 198 5.16 -12.96 0.32
CA PHE A 198 6.42 -13.70 0.51
C PHE A 198 6.26 -15.19 0.19
N GLY A 199 5.02 -15.66 0.05
CA GLY A 199 4.68 -17.06 -0.21
C GLY A 199 4.55 -17.92 1.03
N HIS A 200 4.40 -17.33 2.21
CA HIS A 200 3.96 -18.12 3.36
C HIS A 200 2.51 -18.57 3.12
N VAL A 201 2.21 -19.82 3.44
CA VAL A 201 0.82 -20.33 3.39
C VAL A 201 0.05 -19.71 4.56
N ILE A 202 -0.85 -18.79 4.25
CA ILE A 202 -1.64 -18.05 5.24
C ILE A 202 -3.05 -18.61 5.40
N GLY A 203 -3.56 -19.32 4.40
CA GLY A 203 -4.86 -19.97 4.48
C GLY A 203 -5.14 -20.83 3.26
N PHE A 204 -6.40 -21.23 3.11
CA PHE A 204 -6.85 -22.09 2.04
C PHE A 204 -8.19 -21.62 1.46
N THR A 205 -8.39 -21.89 0.18
CA THR A 205 -9.72 -21.90 -0.44
C THR A 205 -9.98 -23.29 -1.01
N ALA A 206 -11.13 -23.86 -0.69
CA ALA A 206 -11.44 -25.28 -0.89
C ALA A 206 -12.73 -25.47 -1.68
N ARG A 207 -12.61 -26.09 -2.85
CA ARG A 207 -13.71 -26.36 -3.79
C ARG A 207 -14.26 -27.77 -3.54
N CYS A 208 -15.56 -27.92 -3.26
CA CYS A 208 -16.18 -29.25 -3.17
C CYS A 208 -16.03 -30.02 -4.49
N MET A 209 -15.81 -31.33 -4.37
CA MET A 209 -15.73 -32.27 -5.50
C MET A 209 -17.10 -32.79 -5.94
N ASP A 210 -18.11 -32.62 -5.09
CA ASP A 210 -19.49 -33.02 -5.30
C ASP A 210 -20.43 -31.80 -5.45
N GLU A 211 -21.74 -32.03 -5.42
CA GLU A 211 -22.77 -30.98 -5.55
C GLU A 211 -23.08 -30.24 -4.22
N GLN A 212 -22.27 -30.46 -3.18
CA GLN A 212 -22.49 -29.85 -1.86
C GLN A 212 -22.40 -28.31 -1.91
N GLN A 213 -23.26 -27.63 -1.14
CA GLN A 213 -23.17 -26.20 -0.89
C GLN A 213 -22.52 -25.92 0.49
N PRO A 214 -21.70 -24.87 0.61
CA PRO A 214 -21.29 -23.93 -0.44
C PRO A 214 -20.22 -24.52 -1.37
N LYS A 215 -20.23 -24.04 -2.62
CA LYS A 215 -19.27 -24.45 -3.66
C LYS A 215 -17.81 -24.28 -3.23
N TYR A 216 -17.48 -23.17 -2.58
CA TYR A 216 -16.15 -22.88 -2.04
C TYR A 216 -16.23 -22.59 -0.54
N LEU A 217 -15.21 -23.03 0.20
CA LEU A 217 -14.97 -22.67 1.59
C LEU A 217 -13.62 -21.97 1.69
N ASN A 218 -13.57 -20.82 2.33
CA ASN A 218 -12.32 -20.10 2.59
C ASN A 218 -11.94 -20.25 4.06
N SER A 219 -10.65 -20.11 4.36
CA SER A 219 -10.16 -20.00 5.74
C SER A 219 -10.89 -18.89 6.49
N SER A 220 -11.17 -19.12 7.76
CA SER A 220 -11.63 -18.07 8.68
C SER A 220 -10.49 -17.10 8.99
N ASP A 221 -10.85 -15.90 9.44
CA ASP A 221 -9.87 -14.93 9.91
C ASP A 221 -9.04 -15.48 11.07
N SER A 222 -7.74 -15.20 11.04
CA SER A 222 -6.73 -15.61 12.02
C SER A 222 -5.61 -14.56 12.07
N LEU A 223 -4.63 -14.72 12.95
CA LEU A 223 -3.49 -13.79 13.04
C LEU A 223 -2.67 -13.67 11.73
N ILE A 224 -2.74 -14.68 10.85
CA ILE A 224 -1.99 -14.72 9.59
C ILE A 224 -2.86 -14.49 8.34
N PHE A 225 -4.18 -14.53 8.47
CA PHE A 225 -5.11 -14.39 7.36
C PHE A 225 -6.29 -13.51 7.74
N HIS A 226 -6.48 -12.42 7.00
CA HIS A 226 -7.65 -11.55 7.13
C HIS A 226 -8.26 -11.32 5.76
N LYS A 227 -9.48 -11.81 5.55
CA LYS A 227 -10.16 -11.80 4.25
C LYS A 227 -10.25 -10.39 3.64
N SER A 228 -10.41 -9.36 4.47
CA SER A 228 -10.51 -7.96 4.06
C SER A 228 -9.21 -7.33 3.58
N THR A 229 -8.07 -8.02 3.71
CA THR A 229 -6.74 -7.48 3.38
C THR A 229 -5.98 -8.34 2.37
N VAL A 230 -6.37 -9.61 2.22
CA VAL A 230 -5.64 -10.59 1.41
C VAL A 230 -6.09 -10.55 -0.04
N LEU A 231 -5.11 -10.40 -0.93
CA LEU A 231 -5.27 -10.54 -2.38
C LEU A 231 -4.77 -11.92 -2.82
N PHE A 232 -5.66 -12.77 -3.32
CA PHE A 232 -5.25 -14.08 -3.80
C PHE A 232 -4.42 -13.97 -5.08
N GLY A 233 -3.31 -14.70 -5.15
CA GLY A 233 -2.38 -14.69 -6.28
C GLY A 233 -1.32 -13.59 -6.23
N ILE A 234 -1.29 -12.81 -5.15
CA ILE A 234 -0.36 -11.69 -4.96
C ILE A 234 1.12 -12.13 -5.03
N GLU A 235 1.42 -13.36 -4.61
CA GLU A 235 2.77 -13.93 -4.61
C GLU A 235 3.40 -14.00 -6.01
N ASP A 236 2.58 -14.19 -7.05
CA ASP A 236 3.03 -14.20 -8.44
C ASP A 236 2.80 -12.85 -9.12
N ALA A 237 1.79 -12.11 -8.68
CA ALA A 237 1.43 -10.83 -9.26
C ALA A 237 2.40 -9.70 -8.89
N TRP A 238 2.95 -9.70 -7.67
CA TRP A 238 3.70 -8.58 -7.09
C TRP A 238 4.74 -7.97 -8.05
N LYS A 239 5.71 -8.79 -8.48
CA LYS A 239 6.82 -8.33 -9.32
C LYS A 239 6.38 -7.98 -10.75
N THR A 240 5.45 -8.76 -11.30
CA THR A 240 4.94 -8.52 -12.66
C THR A 240 4.13 -7.22 -12.71
N ALA A 241 3.30 -6.98 -11.71
CA ALA A 241 2.47 -5.79 -11.59
C ALA A 241 3.32 -4.52 -11.41
N ALA A 242 4.35 -4.57 -10.55
CA ALA A 242 5.29 -3.46 -10.37
C ALA A 242 6.03 -3.12 -11.67
N LYS A 243 6.50 -4.15 -12.40
CA LYS A 243 7.22 -3.96 -13.67
C LYS A 243 6.33 -3.40 -14.79
N GLN A 244 5.08 -3.84 -14.86
CA GLN A 244 4.14 -3.44 -15.91
C GLN A 244 3.30 -2.22 -15.53
N ASP A 245 3.40 -1.76 -14.27
CA ASP A 245 2.56 -0.73 -13.68
C ASP A 245 1.05 -1.02 -13.88
N LYS A 246 0.67 -2.29 -13.76
CA LYS A 246 -0.71 -2.74 -14.02
C LYS A 246 -1.07 -4.03 -13.30
N MET A 247 -2.28 -4.11 -12.77
CA MET A 247 -2.84 -5.32 -12.17
C MET A 247 -4.22 -5.67 -12.74
N PHE A 248 -4.48 -6.95 -12.98
CA PHE A 248 -5.78 -7.46 -13.42
C PHE A 248 -6.58 -7.98 -12.22
N LEU A 249 -7.84 -7.58 -12.11
CA LEU A 249 -8.69 -7.86 -10.95
C LEU A 249 -9.86 -8.75 -11.36
N VAL A 250 -10.04 -9.86 -10.65
CA VAL A 250 -11.12 -10.85 -10.87
C VAL A 250 -11.82 -11.21 -9.55
N GLU A 251 -12.99 -11.84 -9.63
CA GLU A 251 -13.81 -12.14 -8.46
C GLU A 251 -13.35 -13.37 -7.66
N GLY A 252 -12.82 -14.38 -8.34
CA GLY A 252 -12.54 -15.68 -7.72
C GLY A 252 -11.07 -16.12 -7.82
N ALA A 253 -10.65 -16.94 -6.84
CA ALA A 253 -9.40 -17.67 -6.94
C ALA A 253 -9.26 -18.52 -8.22
N PRO A 254 -10.31 -19.21 -8.72
CA PRO A 254 -10.23 -19.96 -9.98
C PRO A 254 -9.91 -19.09 -11.19
N ASP A 255 -10.49 -17.89 -11.26
CA ASP A 255 -10.30 -16.91 -12.33
C ASP A 255 -8.87 -16.39 -12.33
N CYS A 256 -8.35 -16.07 -11.14
CA CYS A 256 -6.97 -15.67 -10.96
C CYS A 256 -6.02 -16.80 -11.39
N MET A 257 -6.31 -18.04 -10.96
CA MET A 257 -5.53 -19.20 -11.37
C MET A 257 -5.57 -19.47 -12.86
N ARG A 258 -6.70 -19.24 -13.54
CA ARG A 258 -6.80 -19.35 -15.00
C ARG A 258 -5.88 -18.36 -15.69
N LEU A 259 -6.00 -17.08 -15.33
CA LEU A 259 -5.23 -16.02 -15.99
C LEU A 259 -3.73 -16.19 -15.74
N GLN A 260 -3.33 -16.53 -14.52
CA GLN A 260 -1.94 -16.84 -14.20
C GLN A 260 -1.43 -18.11 -14.93
N SER A 261 -2.28 -19.13 -15.16
CA SER A 261 -1.86 -20.35 -15.88
C SER A 261 -1.56 -20.12 -17.37
N ILE A 262 -2.21 -19.12 -17.97
CA ILE A 262 -1.96 -18.68 -19.36
C ILE A 262 -0.91 -17.55 -19.46
N GLY A 263 -0.21 -17.24 -18.37
CA GLY A 263 0.91 -16.30 -18.35
C GLY A 263 0.56 -14.85 -17.99
N ILE A 264 -0.68 -14.55 -17.59
CA ILE A 264 -1.07 -13.23 -17.07
C ILE A 264 -0.80 -13.22 -15.56
N TYR A 265 0.46 -13.10 -15.18
CA TYR A 265 0.89 -13.26 -13.78
C TYR A 265 0.44 -12.13 -12.86
N ASN A 266 0.25 -10.91 -13.39
CA ASN A 266 -0.21 -9.74 -12.65
C ASN A 266 -1.73 -9.74 -12.39
N THR A 267 -2.36 -10.91 -12.26
CA THR A 267 -3.77 -11.06 -11.87
C THR A 267 -3.87 -11.37 -10.37
N VAL A 268 -4.85 -10.73 -9.70
CA VAL A 268 -5.24 -11.03 -8.31
C VAL A 268 -6.76 -11.12 -8.18
N ALA A 269 -7.23 -11.78 -7.11
CA ALA A 269 -8.65 -11.87 -6.79
C ALA A 269 -8.96 -11.46 -5.35
N ALA A 270 -10.15 -10.88 -5.14
CA ALA A 270 -10.74 -10.75 -3.82
C ALA A 270 -11.32 -12.10 -3.39
N LEU A 271 -11.06 -12.57 -2.16
CA LEU A 271 -11.44 -13.93 -1.75
C LEU A 271 -12.91 -14.03 -1.28
N GLY A 272 -13.88 -13.82 -2.18
CA GLY A 272 -15.30 -13.98 -1.88
C GLY A 272 -15.87 -12.88 -0.96
N SER A 273 -15.24 -11.70 -0.96
CA SER A 273 -15.74 -10.45 -0.37
C SER A 273 -15.70 -9.36 -1.44
N ALA A 274 -16.55 -8.34 -1.29
CA ALA A 274 -16.44 -7.14 -2.12
C ALA A 274 -15.05 -6.51 -2.00
N TRP A 275 -14.60 -5.88 -3.08
CA TRP A 275 -13.40 -5.05 -3.06
C TRP A 275 -13.57 -3.90 -2.05
N ASN A 276 -12.47 -3.51 -1.40
CA ASN A 276 -12.49 -2.49 -0.35
C ASN A 276 -11.25 -1.58 -0.45
N GLU A 277 -11.23 -0.50 0.32
CA GLU A 277 -10.14 0.47 0.36
C GLU A 277 -8.78 -0.16 0.73
N THR A 278 -8.76 -1.14 1.63
CA THR A 278 -7.50 -1.78 2.04
C THR A 278 -6.87 -2.57 0.89
N HIS A 279 -7.70 -3.25 0.08
CA HIS A 279 -7.25 -3.90 -1.15
C HIS A 279 -6.65 -2.88 -2.14
N PHE A 280 -7.36 -1.79 -2.43
CA PHE A 280 -6.89 -0.81 -3.39
C PHE A 280 -5.69 -0.01 -2.91
N SER A 281 -5.61 0.32 -1.63
CA SER A 281 -4.43 0.92 -1.01
C SER A 281 -3.21 0.01 -1.15
N THR A 282 -3.38 -1.30 -0.96
CA THR A 282 -2.32 -2.29 -1.18
C THR A 282 -1.89 -2.33 -2.65
N ILE A 283 -2.84 -2.36 -3.58
CA ILE A 283 -2.56 -2.36 -5.03
C ILE A 283 -1.85 -1.06 -5.45
N LYS A 284 -2.29 0.09 -4.94
CA LYS A 284 -1.76 1.41 -5.30
C LYS A 284 -0.29 1.60 -4.96
N ARG A 285 0.21 0.88 -3.95
CA ARG A 285 1.65 0.83 -3.62
C ARG A 285 2.49 0.08 -4.66
N ILE A 286 1.87 -0.74 -5.50
CA ILE A 286 2.53 -1.63 -6.46
C ILE A 286 2.34 -1.14 -7.89
N ALA A 287 1.12 -0.74 -8.24
CA ALA A 287 0.73 -0.34 -9.58
C ALA A 287 -0.24 0.85 -9.55
N SER A 288 -0.15 1.72 -10.54
CA SER A 288 -1.03 2.86 -10.71
C SER A 288 -2.30 2.54 -11.52
N LYS A 289 -2.28 1.42 -12.27
CA LYS A 289 -3.37 1.00 -13.18
C LYS A 289 -3.96 -0.34 -12.79
N VAL A 290 -5.27 -0.46 -12.88
CA VAL A 290 -6.00 -1.71 -12.68
C VAL A 290 -6.95 -1.97 -13.84
N CYS A 291 -7.14 -3.25 -14.17
CA CYS A 291 -8.12 -3.67 -15.17
C CYS A 291 -9.03 -4.75 -14.55
N PHE A 292 -10.32 -4.48 -14.45
CA PHE A 292 -11.29 -5.48 -13.99
C PHE A 292 -11.73 -6.40 -15.15
N LEU A 293 -11.99 -7.66 -14.82
CA LEU A 293 -12.62 -8.63 -15.72
C LEU A 293 -13.88 -9.17 -15.03
N PRO A 294 -15.05 -8.54 -15.25
CA PRO A 294 -16.31 -8.94 -14.60
C PRO A 294 -16.77 -10.32 -15.05
N ASP A 295 -17.47 -11.03 -14.17
CA ASP A 295 -18.28 -12.19 -14.54
C ASP A 295 -19.43 -11.75 -15.47
N ALA A 296 -19.61 -12.48 -16.57
CA ALA A 296 -20.76 -12.35 -17.46
C ALA A 296 -21.94 -13.17 -16.90
N ASP A 297 -22.54 -12.63 -15.84
CA ASP A 297 -23.74 -13.18 -15.22
C ASP A 297 -25.03 -12.71 -15.91
N PRO A 298 -26.04 -13.58 -16.07
CA PRO A 298 -27.36 -13.12 -16.49
C PRO A 298 -27.95 -12.19 -15.41
N PRO A 299 -28.61 -11.08 -15.80
CA PRO A 299 -29.31 -10.20 -14.86
C PRO A 299 -30.38 -10.97 -14.07
N LYS A 300 -30.59 -10.58 -12.80
CA LYS A 300 -31.61 -11.17 -11.92
C LYS A 300 -32.63 -10.12 -11.51
N ASN A 301 -33.85 -10.54 -11.20
CA ASN A 301 -34.87 -9.70 -10.56
C ASN A 301 -35.21 -8.37 -11.28
N GLY A 302 -35.08 -8.32 -12.61
CA GLY A 302 -35.36 -7.10 -13.39
C GLY A 302 -34.25 -6.05 -13.34
N GLU A 303 -33.08 -6.38 -12.81
CA GLU A 303 -31.90 -5.53 -12.87
C GLU A 303 -31.39 -5.40 -14.32
N PRO A 304 -30.80 -4.26 -14.71
CA PRO A 304 -30.32 -4.04 -16.07
C PRO A 304 -29.07 -4.85 -16.41
N TYR A 305 -28.29 -5.26 -15.40
CA TYR A 305 -27.02 -5.97 -15.58
C TYR A 305 -26.84 -7.08 -14.56
N GLY A 306 -26.03 -8.10 -14.91
CA GLY A 306 -25.63 -9.16 -13.99
C GLY A 306 -24.82 -8.67 -12.80
N HIS A 307 -24.72 -9.51 -11.76
CA HIS A 307 -24.06 -9.18 -10.50
C HIS A 307 -22.59 -8.77 -10.70
N GLY A 308 -21.83 -9.48 -11.54
CA GLY A 308 -20.42 -9.15 -11.78
C GLY A 308 -20.19 -7.75 -12.36
N ILE A 309 -21.06 -7.30 -13.27
CA ILE A 309 -21.01 -5.93 -13.81
C ILE A 309 -21.29 -4.89 -12.71
N GLN A 310 -22.30 -5.13 -11.86
CA GLN A 310 -22.64 -4.21 -10.78
C GLN A 310 -21.52 -4.10 -9.74
N VAL A 311 -20.92 -5.24 -9.36
CA VAL A 311 -19.77 -5.28 -8.45
C VAL A 311 -18.61 -4.46 -9.01
N VAL A 312 -18.34 -4.58 -10.31
CA VAL A 312 -17.27 -3.80 -10.97
C VAL A 312 -17.61 -2.30 -11.06
N MET A 313 -18.88 -1.91 -11.20
CA MET A 313 -19.27 -0.49 -11.13
C MET A 313 -18.94 0.13 -9.76
N GLU A 314 -19.23 -0.58 -8.68
CA GLU A 314 -18.94 -0.13 -7.32
C GLU A 314 -17.42 -0.18 -7.04
N ALA A 315 -16.79 -1.32 -7.31
CA ALA A 315 -15.37 -1.54 -7.08
C ALA A 315 -14.47 -0.62 -7.92
N GLY A 316 -14.84 -0.35 -9.17
CA GLY A 316 -14.10 0.57 -10.03
C GLY A 316 -14.19 2.03 -9.57
N THR A 317 -15.33 2.44 -9.02
CA THR A 317 -15.48 3.76 -8.39
C THR A 317 -14.56 3.88 -7.19
N LEU A 318 -14.60 2.87 -6.30
CA LEU A 318 -13.74 2.83 -5.11
C LEU A 318 -12.25 2.77 -5.45
N ALA A 319 -11.87 2.07 -6.52
CA ALA A 319 -10.50 2.03 -7.02
C ALA A 319 -10.03 3.42 -7.48
N MET A 320 -10.87 4.17 -8.21
CA MET A 320 -10.57 5.55 -8.61
C MET A 320 -10.46 6.49 -7.42
N GLU A 321 -11.30 6.34 -6.40
CA GLU A 321 -11.21 7.10 -5.14
C GLU A 321 -9.88 6.86 -4.42
N ASN A 322 -9.32 5.65 -4.57
CA ASN A 322 -7.98 5.29 -4.10
C ASN A 322 -6.85 5.70 -5.07
N GLY A 323 -7.16 6.55 -6.05
CA GLY A 323 -6.20 7.13 -7.00
C GLY A 323 -5.70 6.15 -8.07
N LEU A 324 -6.40 5.06 -8.34
CA LEU A 324 -6.06 4.12 -9.41
C LEU A 324 -6.69 4.55 -10.74
N SER A 325 -5.95 4.36 -11.84
CA SER A 325 -6.52 4.43 -13.18
C SER A 325 -7.18 3.09 -13.50
N VAL A 326 -8.46 3.10 -13.91
CA VAL A 326 -9.28 1.89 -14.03
C VAL A 326 -9.69 1.66 -15.48
N SER A 327 -9.53 0.42 -15.94
CA SER A 327 -10.04 -0.08 -17.21
C SER A 327 -10.79 -1.41 -17.04
N ILE A 328 -11.54 -1.81 -18.07
CA ILE A 328 -12.40 -3.00 -18.06
C ILE A 328 -12.14 -3.85 -19.30
N LYS A 329 -11.96 -5.16 -19.10
CA LYS A 329 -12.02 -6.19 -20.14
C LYS A 329 -13.27 -7.04 -19.92
N GLU A 330 -14.36 -6.66 -20.56
CA GLU A 330 -15.64 -7.35 -20.46
C GLU A 330 -15.64 -8.62 -21.33
N ILE A 331 -16.20 -9.72 -20.81
CA ILE A 331 -16.44 -10.92 -21.61
C ILE A 331 -17.59 -10.60 -22.58
N PRO A 332 -17.41 -10.77 -23.91
CA PRO A 332 -18.46 -10.51 -24.88
C PRO A 332 -19.72 -11.32 -24.59
N ASP A 333 -20.88 -10.70 -24.79
CA ASP A 333 -22.15 -11.40 -24.66
C ASP A 333 -22.23 -12.52 -25.70
N THR A 334 -22.62 -13.72 -25.27
CA THR A 334 -22.77 -14.87 -26.16
C THR A 334 -24.23 -15.28 -26.17
N ASP A 335 -24.78 -15.55 -27.36
CA ASP A 335 -26.21 -15.86 -27.60
C ASP A 335 -26.78 -17.00 -26.72
N ASP A 336 -25.91 -17.77 -26.07
CA ASP A 336 -26.25 -18.93 -25.25
C ASP A 336 -26.81 -18.60 -23.85
N ASN A 337 -26.81 -17.34 -23.39
CA ASN A 337 -27.27 -16.94 -22.05
C ASN A 337 -26.63 -17.73 -20.88
N LYS A 338 -25.49 -18.38 -21.12
CA LYS A 338 -24.76 -19.14 -20.09
C LYS A 338 -23.85 -18.19 -19.32
N LYS A 339 -23.90 -18.28 -17.99
CA LYS A 339 -22.91 -17.61 -17.12
C LYS A 339 -21.50 -17.97 -17.59
N GLN A 340 -20.72 -16.95 -17.93
CA GLN A 340 -19.29 -17.08 -18.19
C GLN A 340 -18.51 -16.26 -17.18
N ASP A 341 -17.36 -16.76 -16.80
CA ASP A 341 -16.41 -16.15 -15.88
C ASP A 341 -15.02 -16.15 -16.53
N PRO A 342 -14.05 -15.40 -15.98
CA PRO A 342 -12.72 -15.37 -16.56
C PRO A 342 -12.05 -16.76 -16.64
N ASP A 343 -12.36 -17.68 -15.70
CA ASP A 343 -11.88 -19.07 -15.76
C ASP A 343 -12.39 -19.82 -17.01
N THR A 344 -13.67 -19.67 -17.37
CA THR A 344 -14.28 -20.39 -18.49
C THR A 344 -13.99 -19.74 -19.84
N PHE A 345 -13.84 -18.41 -19.91
CA PHE A 345 -13.64 -17.68 -21.17
C PHE A 345 -12.17 -17.55 -21.60
N PHE A 346 -11.27 -17.11 -20.72
CA PHE A 346 -9.87 -16.81 -21.06
C PHE A 346 -8.98 -18.07 -21.07
N LYS A 347 -9.25 -18.98 -22.02
CA LYS A 347 -8.54 -20.27 -22.11
C LYS A 347 -7.10 -20.16 -22.61
N ASN A 348 -6.73 -19.08 -23.27
CA ASN A 348 -5.38 -18.83 -23.78
C ASN A 348 -5.10 -17.32 -23.93
N THR A 349 -3.83 -16.97 -24.09
CA THR A 349 -3.35 -15.60 -24.18
C THR A 349 -3.88 -14.85 -25.42
N ASN A 350 -4.18 -15.54 -26.51
CA ASN A 350 -4.69 -14.90 -27.73
C ASN A 350 -6.10 -14.33 -27.51
N ILE A 351 -6.97 -15.10 -26.84
CA ILE A 351 -8.32 -14.62 -26.48
C ILE A 351 -8.19 -13.39 -25.57
N PHE A 352 -7.37 -13.48 -24.52
CA PHE A 352 -7.16 -12.38 -23.58
C PHE A 352 -6.66 -11.07 -24.25
N ASN A 353 -5.72 -11.21 -25.19
CA ASN A 353 -5.17 -10.07 -25.93
C ASN A 353 -6.17 -9.51 -26.96
N ALA A 354 -7.03 -10.35 -27.53
CA ALA A 354 -8.04 -9.94 -28.50
C ALA A 354 -9.25 -9.26 -27.85
N THR A 355 -9.55 -9.54 -26.58
CA THR A 355 -10.62 -8.86 -25.84
C THR A 355 -10.29 -7.39 -25.65
N GLU A 356 -11.22 -6.53 -26.06
CA GLU A 356 -11.08 -5.08 -25.95
C GLU A 356 -10.91 -4.65 -24.48
N GLU A 357 -10.02 -3.70 -24.24
CA GLU A 357 -9.88 -3.04 -22.95
C GLU A 357 -10.40 -1.61 -23.07
N THR A 358 -11.41 -1.30 -22.28
CA THR A 358 -12.11 -0.02 -22.30
C THR A 358 -11.83 0.78 -21.04
N ASP A 359 -11.81 2.11 -21.16
CA ASP A 359 -11.68 2.98 -20.00
C ASP A 359 -12.93 2.90 -19.11
N PHE A 360 -12.75 2.86 -17.79
CA PHE A 360 -13.85 2.67 -16.85
C PHE A 360 -14.93 3.77 -16.90
N ILE A 361 -14.55 5.04 -17.08
CA ILE A 361 -15.51 6.16 -17.11
C ILE A 361 -16.37 6.06 -18.37
N LEU A 362 -15.75 5.74 -19.50
CA LEU A 362 -16.46 5.56 -20.76
C LEU A 362 -17.32 4.31 -20.74
N TRP A 363 -16.81 3.21 -20.18
CA TRP A 363 -17.56 1.98 -19.97
C TRP A 363 -18.78 2.20 -19.06
N MET A 364 -18.61 2.91 -17.94
CA MET A 364 -19.70 3.27 -17.03
C MET A 364 -20.77 4.11 -17.75
N ALA A 365 -20.35 5.10 -18.55
CA ALA A 365 -21.28 5.90 -19.34
C ALA A 365 -22.07 5.04 -20.35
N ASP A 366 -21.38 4.12 -21.04
CA ASP A 366 -22.00 3.22 -22.02
C ASP A 366 -23.06 2.30 -21.38
N LYS A 367 -22.85 1.88 -20.14
CA LYS A 367 -23.82 1.07 -19.39
C LYS A 367 -24.97 1.90 -18.80
N LEU A 368 -24.71 3.11 -18.31
CA LEU A 368 -25.73 3.89 -17.59
C LEU A 368 -26.68 4.67 -18.51
N PHE A 369 -26.17 5.33 -19.55
CA PHE A 369 -27.00 6.21 -20.39
C PHE A 369 -28.16 5.49 -21.12
N PRO A 370 -28.00 4.28 -21.67
CA PRO A 370 -29.10 3.54 -22.29
C PRO A 370 -30.26 3.22 -21.34
N GLN A 371 -30.01 3.24 -20.02
CA GLN A 371 -31.01 2.97 -18.98
C GLN A 371 -31.77 4.22 -18.53
N THR A 372 -31.48 5.39 -19.12
CA THR A 372 -32.10 6.66 -18.72
C THR A 372 -33.22 7.05 -19.69
N ASN A 373 -34.45 7.12 -19.18
CA ASN A 373 -35.64 7.46 -19.96
C ASN A 373 -36.17 8.87 -19.62
N THR A 374 -35.81 9.39 -18.45
CA THR A 374 -36.25 10.71 -17.97
C THR A 374 -35.08 11.69 -17.83
N THR A 375 -35.39 12.99 -17.90
CA THR A 375 -34.41 14.06 -17.63
C THR A 375 -33.80 13.95 -16.22
N GLU A 376 -34.57 13.46 -15.25
CA GLU A 376 -34.10 13.21 -13.87
C GLU A 376 -33.01 12.13 -13.84
N GLU A 377 -33.26 10.98 -14.47
CA GLU A 377 -32.30 9.86 -14.56
C GLU A 377 -31.03 10.24 -15.34
N GLN A 378 -31.19 10.99 -16.43
CA GLN A 378 -30.05 11.54 -17.18
C GLN A 378 -29.20 12.47 -16.31
N ARG A 379 -29.84 13.37 -15.54
CA ARG A 379 -29.15 14.27 -14.61
C ARG A 379 -28.39 13.50 -13.52
N LEU A 380 -28.98 12.44 -12.96
CA LEU A 380 -28.31 11.58 -11.98
C LEU A 380 -27.11 10.84 -12.59
N THR A 381 -27.23 10.38 -13.83
CA THR A 381 -26.13 9.72 -14.55
C THR A 381 -24.98 10.68 -14.85
N ILE A 382 -25.30 11.90 -15.32
CA ILE A 382 -24.30 12.97 -15.49
C ILE A 382 -23.60 13.27 -14.17
N LYS A 383 -24.34 13.36 -13.06
CA LYS A 383 -23.76 13.57 -11.73
C LYS A 383 -22.77 12.46 -11.37
N LYS A 384 -23.13 11.19 -11.55
CA LYS A 384 -22.25 10.04 -11.28
C LYS A 384 -20.96 10.08 -12.12
N ILE A 385 -21.07 10.33 -13.41
CA ILE A 385 -19.90 10.41 -14.30
C ILE A 385 -19.04 11.65 -13.99
N ALA A 386 -19.66 12.79 -13.68
CA ALA A 386 -18.96 14.00 -13.28
C ALA A 386 -18.19 13.81 -11.96
N TYR A 387 -18.73 13.03 -11.03
CA TYR A 387 -18.02 12.64 -9.81
C TYR A 387 -16.75 11.85 -10.14
N LEU A 388 -16.82 10.84 -11.02
CA LEU A 388 -15.63 10.08 -11.45
C LEU A 388 -14.58 10.98 -12.13
N LEU A 389 -15.00 11.91 -12.98
CA LEU A 389 -14.11 12.89 -13.61
C LEU A 389 -13.50 13.86 -12.59
N SER A 390 -14.19 14.16 -11.49
CA SER A 390 -13.65 14.99 -10.42
C SER A 390 -12.46 14.35 -9.70
N LEU A 391 -12.34 13.02 -9.73
CA LEU A 391 -11.23 12.25 -9.15
C LEU A 391 -9.94 12.34 -9.98
N ILE A 392 -10.00 12.93 -11.19
CA ILE A 392 -8.85 13.12 -12.05
C ILE A 392 -8.25 14.52 -11.82
N ASP A 393 -6.97 14.54 -11.44
CA ASP A 393 -6.21 15.78 -11.21
C ASP A 393 -5.83 16.48 -12.52
N ASP A 394 -5.58 15.73 -13.60
CA ASP A 394 -5.22 16.28 -14.91
C ASP A 394 -6.43 16.89 -15.65
N GLU A 395 -6.50 18.22 -15.67
CA GLU A 395 -7.55 18.97 -16.37
C GLU A 395 -7.57 18.69 -17.88
N THR A 396 -6.43 18.40 -18.50
CA THR A 396 -6.35 18.09 -19.93
C THR A 396 -7.05 16.76 -20.20
N GLY A 397 -6.72 15.73 -19.41
CA GLY A 397 -7.38 14.43 -19.41
C GLY A 397 -8.89 14.55 -19.23
N VAL A 398 -9.36 15.30 -18.22
CA VAL A 398 -10.79 15.56 -18.00
C VAL A 398 -11.43 16.15 -19.26
N SER A 399 -10.78 17.14 -19.88
CA SER A 399 -11.26 17.78 -21.11
C SER A 399 -11.39 16.81 -22.28
N MET A 400 -10.47 15.84 -22.41
CA MET A 400 -10.53 14.79 -23.43
C MET A 400 -11.67 13.80 -23.17
N TYR A 401 -11.89 13.39 -21.92
CA TYR A 401 -13.03 12.54 -21.55
C TYR A 401 -14.36 13.22 -21.86
N ILE A 402 -14.51 14.50 -21.48
CA ILE A 402 -15.71 15.26 -21.79
C ILE A 402 -15.95 15.29 -23.31
N GLY A 403 -14.90 15.48 -24.11
CA GLY A 403 -14.97 15.38 -25.56
C GLY A 403 -15.65 14.09 -26.05
N LYS A 404 -15.22 12.93 -25.53
CA LYS A 404 -15.82 11.62 -25.84
C LYS A 404 -17.24 11.45 -25.28
N LEU A 405 -17.50 11.97 -24.08
CA LEU A 405 -18.81 11.87 -23.41
C LEU A 405 -19.91 12.69 -24.11
N THR A 406 -19.55 13.66 -24.97
CA THR A 406 -20.55 14.40 -25.76
C THR A 406 -21.37 13.52 -26.71
N LYS A 407 -20.90 12.30 -27.02
CA LYS A 407 -21.68 11.26 -27.72
C LYS A 407 -22.97 10.90 -26.98
N TYR A 408 -22.94 10.86 -25.64
CA TYR A 408 -24.09 10.44 -24.82
C TYR A 408 -24.99 11.62 -24.43
N TYR A 409 -24.41 12.77 -24.10
CA TYR A 409 -25.17 13.98 -23.78
C TYR A 409 -24.43 15.23 -24.25
N GLN A 410 -25.11 16.04 -25.08
CA GLN A 410 -24.51 17.24 -25.67
C GLN A 410 -24.31 18.37 -24.66
N GLY A 411 -23.23 19.13 -24.85
CA GLY A 411 -22.95 20.34 -24.08
C GLY A 411 -21.71 20.23 -23.19
N ARG A 412 -20.53 20.51 -23.76
CA ARG A 412 -19.24 20.51 -23.04
C ARG A 412 -19.26 21.40 -21.78
N ARG A 413 -19.90 22.55 -21.86
CA ARG A 413 -20.04 23.49 -20.74
C ARG A 413 -20.80 22.89 -19.55
N LEU A 414 -21.84 22.09 -19.83
CA LEU A 414 -22.64 21.45 -18.79
C LEU A 414 -21.81 20.41 -18.03
N TRP A 415 -21.04 19.59 -18.75
CA TRP A 415 -20.12 18.62 -18.15
C TRP A 415 -19.08 19.30 -17.26
N LEU A 416 -18.43 20.37 -17.73
CA LEU A 416 -17.46 21.13 -16.93
C LEU A 416 -18.11 21.67 -15.64
N GLN A 417 -19.30 22.25 -15.74
CA GLN A 417 -20.04 22.74 -14.56
C GLN A 417 -20.41 21.62 -13.57
N ALA A 418 -20.76 20.43 -14.07
CA ALA A 418 -21.05 19.28 -13.22
C ALA A 418 -19.78 18.81 -12.50
N VAL A 419 -18.64 18.71 -13.19
CA VAL A 419 -17.35 18.33 -12.59
C VAL A 419 -16.91 19.32 -11.53
N ASP A 420 -16.96 20.62 -11.82
CA ASP A 420 -16.59 21.67 -10.85
C ASP A 420 -17.48 21.63 -9.60
N LYS A 421 -18.76 21.30 -9.76
CA LYS A 421 -19.68 21.15 -8.63
C LYS A 421 -19.29 19.97 -7.75
N GLU A 422 -18.99 18.82 -8.32
CA GLU A 422 -18.58 17.64 -7.55
C GLU A 422 -17.20 17.83 -6.89
N ARG A 423 -16.25 18.55 -7.53
CA ARG A 423 -14.98 18.96 -6.91
C ARG A 423 -15.20 19.77 -5.62
N LYS A 424 -16.07 20.78 -5.68
CA LYS A 424 -16.42 21.61 -4.50
C LYS A 424 -17.07 20.80 -3.38
N LEU A 425 -18.00 19.90 -3.73
CA LEU A 425 -18.66 19.05 -2.74
C LEU A 425 -17.67 18.13 -2.02
N ARG A 426 -16.70 17.57 -2.75
CA ARG A 426 -15.63 16.76 -2.15
C ARG A 426 -14.73 17.57 -1.23
N GLU A 427 -14.31 18.76 -1.64
CA GLU A 427 -13.52 19.65 -0.77
C GLU A 427 -14.25 20.01 0.53
N GLU A 428 -15.58 20.16 0.48
CA GLU A 428 -16.42 20.38 1.67
C GLU A 428 -16.54 19.13 2.54
N GLN A 429 -16.68 17.94 1.94
CA GLN A 429 -16.73 16.66 2.66
C GLN A 429 -15.39 16.35 3.34
N ASP A 430 -14.27 16.55 2.65
CA ASP A 430 -12.92 16.34 3.18
C ASP A 430 -12.64 17.27 4.38
N LYS A 431 -13.15 18.51 4.33
CA LYS A 431 -13.07 19.43 5.47
C LYS A 431 -13.86 18.91 6.67
N LYS A 432 -15.10 18.44 6.46
CA LYS A 432 -15.94 17.88 7.53
C LYS A 432 -15.37 16.60 8.12
N HIS A 433 -14.82 15.71 7.29
CA HIS A 433 -14.19 14.47 7.78
C HIS A 433 -12.99 14.77 8.66
N LYS A 434 -12.16 15.74 8.24
CA LYS A 434 -11.04 16.22 9.07
C LYS A 434 -11.52 16.78 10.40
N GLU A 435 -12.57 17.60 10.41
CA GLU A 435 -13.16 18.13 11.65
C GLU A 435 -13.66 17.00 12.57
N GLN A 436 -14.29 15.96 12.02
CA GLN A 436 -14.78 14.81 12.78
C GLN A 436 -13.65 13.93 13.34
N ASP A 437 -12.60 13.65 12.56
CA ASP A 437 -11.41 12.92 13.05
C ASP A 437 -10.72 13.68 14.18
N GLU A 438 -10.70 15.02 14.10
CA GLU A 438 -10.18 15.85 15.17
C GLU A 438 -11.02 15.73 16.45
N ASP A 439 -12.35 15.71 16.33
CA ASP A 439 -13.26 15.52 17.45
C ASP A 439 -13.14 14.14 18.09
N ASP A 440 -13.07 13.07 17.31
CA ASP A 440 -12.88 11.70 17.83
C ASP A 440 -11.55 11.57 18.58
N LEU A 441 -10.49 12.19 18.06
CA LEU A 441 -9.18 12.21 18.71
C LEU A 441 -9.19 13.04 20.01
N ASN A 442 -9.92 14.16 20.06
CA ASN A 442 -10.11 14.92 21.29
C ASN A 442 -10.78 14.04 22.37
N HIS A 443 -11.86 13.34 22.00
CA HIS A 443 -12.61 12.45 22.90
C HIS A 443 -11.75 11.29 23.41
N LYS A 444 -10.87 10.70 22.58
CA LYS A 444 -9.90 9.67 22.99
C LYS A 444 -9.04 10.12 24.17
N TYR A 445 -8.64 11.39 24.20
CA TYR A 445 -7.84 11.97 25.28
C TYR A 445 -8.67 12.57 26.43
N GLY A 446 -9.99 12.45 26.36
CA GLY A 446 -10.91 12.81 27.43
C GLY A 446 -11.10 14.32 27.59
N PHE A 447 -11.02 15.07 26.48
CA PHE A 447 -11.42 16.47 26.40
C PHE A 447 -12.16 16.74 25.09
N TYR A 448 -12.77 17.91 24.98
CA TYR A 448 -13.31 18.47 23.75
C TYR A 448 -12.90 19.94 23.68
N ILE A 449 -12.99 20.53 22.48
CA ILE A 449 -12.71 21.95 22.28
C ILE A 449 -14.03 22.68 22.17
N ASP A 450 -14.25 23.68 23.02
CA ASP A 450 -15.42 24.55 22.94
C ASP A 450 -15.00 26.00 23.07
N HIS A 451 -15.51 26.86 22.17
CA HIS A 451 -15.17 28.28 22.09
C HIS A 451 -13.65 28.60 22.13
N GLY A 452 -12.81 27.70 21.62
CA GLY A 452 -11.34 27.87 21.61
C GLY A 452 -10.64 27.51 22.93
N CYS A 453 -11.30 26.74 23.79
CA CYS A 453 -10.81 26.29 25.09
C CYS A 453 -10.80 24.75 25.16
N TYR A 454 -9.77 24.17 25.78
CA TYR A 454 -9.80 22.74 26.15
C TYR A 454 -10.75 22.55 27.34
N MET A 455 -11.73 21.67 27.18
CA MET A 455 -12.80 21.39 28.15
C MET A 455 -12.94 19.90 28.40
N SER A 456 -13.38 19.50 29.59
CA SER A 456 -13.71 18.11 29.89
C SER A 456 -14.96 18.03 30.77
N ILE A 457 -15.56 16.85 30.86
CA ILE A 457 -16.67 16.58 31.78
C ILE A 457 -16.09 15.81 32.98
N THR A 458 -16.33 16.32 34.19
CA THR A 458 -15.92 15.62 35.42
C THR A 458 -16.78 14.38 35.66
N GLU A 459 -16.35 13.49 36.55
CA GLU A 459 -17.12 12.31 36.98
C GLU A 459 -18.52 12.67 37.54
N LYS A 460 -18.72 13.93 37.97
CA LYS A 460 -20.00 14.45 38.47
C LYS A 460 -20.85 15.12 37.39
N GLY A 461 -20.44 15.05 36.13
CA GLY A 461 -21.15 15.65 35.00
C GLY A 461 -20.97 17.16 34.84
N SER A 462 -20.10 17.80 35.64
CA SER A 462 -19.84 19.24 35.51
C SER A 462 -18.78 19.52 34.45
N VAL A 463 -18.93 20.62 33.70
CA VAL A 463 -17.90 21.09 32.76
C VAL A 463 -16.69 21.61 33.53
N TYR A 464 -15.49 21.21 33.09
CA TYR A 464 -14.20 21.61 33.66
C TYR A 464 -13.28 22.12 32.55
N GLU A 465 -13.00 23.42 32.58
CA GLU A 465 -12.13 24.11 31.62
C GLU A 465 -10.64 23.93 32.00
N TRP A 466 -9.85 23.43 31.06
CA TRP A 466 -8.42 23.25 31.23
C TRP A 466 -7.64 24.51 30.87
N SER A 467 -8.13 25.32 29.93
CA SER A 467 -7.43 26.52 29.44
C SER A 467 -8.36 27.50 28.74
N ASN A 468 -7.94 28.77 28.65
CA ASN A 468 -8.60 29.79 27.83
C ASN A 468 -8.06 29.85 26.38
N PHE A 469 -7.33 28.81 25.96
CA PHE A 469 -6.66 28.70 24.68
C PHE A 469 -6.68 27.27 24.16
N THR A 470 -6.30 27.13 22.88
CA THR A 470 -5.99 25.86 22.21
C THR A 470 -4.60 25.94 21.59
N MET A 471 -3.99 24.78 21.37
CA MET A 471 -2.69 24.63 20.73
C MET A 471 -2.83 23.76 19.50
N VAL A 472 -2.35 24.27 18.36
CA VAL A 472 -2.22 23.52 17.13
C VAL A 472 -0.76 23.08 17.00
N PRO A 473 -0.46 21.78 16.96
CA PRO A 473 0.90 21.30 16.72
C PRO A 473 1.34 21.71 15.32
N LEU A 474 2.53 22.30 15.25
CA LEU A 474 3.18 22.58 13.98
C LEU A 474 4.18 21.47 13.70
N PHE A 475 5.28 21.42 14.44
CA PHE A 475 6.35 20.46 14.20
C PHE A 475 7.16 20.12 15.45
N HIS A 476 7.67 18.90 15.47
CA HIS A 476 8.76 18.47 16.33
C HIS A 476 10.05 18.58 15.53
N ILE A 477 10.93 19.48 15.95
CA ILE A 477 12.25 19.63 15.35
C ILE A 477 13.19 18.66 16.05
N LYS A 478 13.54 17.60 15.32
CA LYS A 478 14.47 16.57 15.78
C LYS A 478 15.87 17.15 15.73
N ASP A 479 16.48 17.26 16.91
CA ASP A 479 17.87 17.66 17.09
C ASP A 479 18.51 16.76 18.15
N THR A 480 19.81 16.48 18.00
CA THR A 480 20.55 15.61 18.92
C THR A 480 20.88 16.28 20.25
N THR A 481 20.84 17.61 20.30
CA THR A 481 21.26 18.42 21.46
C THR A 481 20.09 19.16 22.12
N ASN A 482 19.18 19.73 21.35
CA ASN A 482 18.10 20.59 21.81
C ASN A 482 16.79 20.33 21.04
N PRO A 483 16.15 19.16 21.24
CA PRO A 483 14.87 18.88 20.60
C PRO A 483 13.80 19.87 21.08
N LYS A 484 13.10 20.46 20.11
CA LYS A 484 12.05 21.46 20.36
C LYS A 484 10.78 21.13 19.61
N ARG A 485 9.65 21.60 20.13
CA ARG A 485 8.35 21.50 19.49
C ARG A 485 7.76 22.88 19.30
N LEU A 486 7.26 23.11 18.10
CA LEU A 486 6.60 24.34 17.70
C LEU A 486 5.10 24.12 17.71
N TYR A 487 4.40 25.02 18.38
CA TYR A 487 2.95 25.05 18.45
C TYR A 487 2.46 26.43 18.07
N LYS A 488 1.33 26.50 17.37
CA LYS A 488 0.56 27.74 17.26
C LYS A 488 -0.45 27.76 18.40
N ILE A 489 -0.36 28.74 19.28
CA ILE A 489 -1.29 28.90 20.41
C ILE A 489 -2.29 30.00 20.10
N LYS A 490 -3.58 29.74 20.36
CA LYS A 490 -4.67 30.68 20.09
C LYS A 490 -5.59 30.77 21.29
N ASN A 491 -5.78 31.98 21.83
CA ASN A 491 -6.71 32.19 22.93
C ASN A 491 -8.15 32.47 22.45
N ALA A 492 -9.10 32.46 23.38
CA ALA A 492 -10.51 32.74 23.12
C ALA A 492 -10.77 34.12 22.47
N MET A 493 -9.85 35.08 22.63
CA MET A 493 -9.91 36.41 21.99
C MET A 493 -9.33 36.43 20.57
N LYS A 494 -9.02 35.26 20.00
CA LYS A 494 -8.39 35.08 18.68
C LYS A 494 -6.99 35.69 18.56
N HIS A 495 -6.33 35.97 19.68
CA HIS A 495 -4.91 36.32 19.66
C HIS A 495 -4.09 35.03 19.47
N GLU A 496 -3.14 35.09 18.54
CA GLU A 496 -2.35 33.95 18.08
C GLU A 496 -0.87 34.25 18.27
N GLU A 497 -0.13 33.29 18.83
CA GLU A 497 1.32 33.36 19.02
C GLU A 497 1.98 32.03 18.60
N ILE A 498 3.28 32.08 18.29
CA ILE A 498 4.07 30.86 18.08
C ILE A 498 4.79 30.51 19.38
N LEU A 499 4.50 29.32 19.88
CA LEU A 499 5.05 28.78 21.11
C LEU A 499 6.12 27.72 20.79
N GLU A 500 7.36 28.01 21.18
CA GLU A 500 8.45 27.02 21.19
C GLU A 500 8.57 26.38 22.57
N LEU A 501 8.40 25.06 22.64
CA LEU A 501 8.55 24.26 23.86
C LEU A 501 9.72 23.28 23.74
N LYS A 502 10.65 23.34 24.70
CA LYS A 502 11.66 22.31 24.89
C LYS A 502 11.05 21.10 25.58
N GLN A 503 11.76 19.97 25.57
CA GLN A 503 11.32 18.77 26.26
C GLN A 503 10.97 19.01 27.74
N GLU A 504 11.78 19.82 28.44
CA GLU A 504 11.56 20.14 29.86
C GLU A 504 10.31 20.97 30.14
N ASP A 505 9.83 21.76 29.17
CA ASP A 505 8.69 22.66 29.34
C ASP A 505 7.35 21.92 29.39
N LEU A 506 7.29 20.69 28.86
CA LEU A 506 6.11 19.81 28.89
C LEU A 506 6.22 18.66 29.90
N ILE A 507 7.27 18.65 30.73
CA ILE A 507 7.45 17.64 31.78
C ILE A 507 6.85 18.13 33.11
N ALA A 508 7.08 19.39 33.46
CA ALA A 508 6.64 19.95 34.73
C ALA A 508 5.55 21.01 34.51
N LEU A 509 4.42 20.89 35.23
CA LEU A 509 3.29 21.84 35.13
C LEU A 509 3.72 23.28 35.40
N ALA A 510 4.62 23.51 36.36
CA ALA A 510 5.12 24.84 36.67
C ALA A 510 5.90 25.47 35.50
N LYS A 511 6.76 24.70 34.82
CA LYS A 511 7.51 25.17 33.65
C LYS A 511 6.57 25.45 32.47
N PHE A 512 5.60 24.57 32.25
CA PHE A 512 4.58 24.77 31.22
C PHE A 512 3.81 26.08 31.44
N LYS A 513 3.29 26.29 32.66
CA LYS A 513 2.58 27.54 33.02
C LYS A 513 3.44 28.77 32.82
N GLN A 514 4.67 28.75 33.33
CA GLN A 514 5.61 29.87 33.19
C GLN A 514 5.83 30.24 31.71
N LYS A 515 5.97 29.23 30.84
CA LYS A 515 6.23 29.44 29.42
C LYS A 515 5.01 29.97 28.67
N ILE A 516 3.82 29.43 28.98
CA ILE A 516 2.54 29.82 28.37
C ILE A 516 2.11 31.22 28.82
N GLU A 517 2.11 31.48 30.12
CA GLU A 517 1.69 32.77 30.70
C GLU A 517 2.69 33.89 30.34
N GLY A 518 3.95 33.54 30.04
CA GLY A 518 4.94 34.46 29.48
C GLY A 518 4.58 35.03 28.10
N LEU A 519 3.67 34.40 27.35
CA LEU A 519 3.16 34.90 26.08
C LEU A 519 1.97 35.88 26.23
N GLY A 520 1.56 36.19 27.46
CA GLY A 520 0.45 37.11 27.73
C GLY A 520 -0.82 36.38 28.16
N ASN A 521 -1.96 36.68 27.53
CA ASN A 521 -3.27 36.18 27.96
C ASN A 521 -3.53 34.72 27.54
N PHE A 522 -2.72 33.81 28.06
CA PHE A 522 -2.84 32.37 27.91
C PHE A 522 -2.72 31.74 29.30
N ILE A 523 -3.80 31.11 29.77
CA ILE A 523 -3.93 30.61 31.14
C ILE A 523 -4.24 29.12 31.11
N TRP A 524 -3.43 28.34 31.83
CA TRP A 524 -3.66 26.92 32.06
C TRP A 524 -4.25 26.67 33.46
N LYS A 525 -5.48 26.14 33.49
CA LYS A 525 -6.29 25.84 34.68
C LYS A 525 -6.25 24.36 35.08
N GLY A 526 -5.86 23.47 34.16
CA GLY A 526 -5.79 22.01 34.39
C GLY A 526 -4.70 21.57 35.37
N THR A 527 -4.80 20.34 35.87
CA THR A 527 -3.78 19.71 36.72
C THR A 527 -2.71 19.00 35.88
N GLU A 528 -1.75 18.32 36.54
CA GLU A 528 -0.75 17.49 35.86
C GLU A 528 -1.38 16.35 35.04
N LYS A 529 -2.53 15.83 35.49
CA LYS A 529 -3.28 14.77 34.78
C LYS A 529 -3.78 15.27 33.42
N GLU A 530 -4.40 16.45 33.39
CA GLU A 530 -4.88 17.08 32.16
C GLU A 530 -3.71 17.49 31.26
N LEU A 531 -2.62 18.00 31.84
CA LEU A 531 -1.42 18.34 31.07
C LEU A 531 -0.82 17.10 30.39
N THR A 532 -0.83 15.96 31.08
CA THR A 532 -0.38 14.68 30.51
C THR A 532 -1.28 14.22 29.35
N LYS A 533 -2.60 14.39 29.48
CA LYS A 533 -3.55 14.09 28.39
C LYS A 533 -3.32 15.00 27.18
N LEU A 534 -3.22 16.31 27.41
CA LEU A 534 -2.94 17.28 26.35
C LEU A 534 -1.58 16.99 25.68
N LYS A 535 -0.55 16.66 26.47
CA LYS A 535 0.77 16.29 25.95
C LYS A 535 0.69 15.07 25.01
N SER A 536 0.00 14.01 25.42
CA SER A 536 -0.17 12.82 24.59
C SER A 536 -0.92 13.14 23.29
N TYR A 537 -1.99 13.93 23.37
CA TYR A 537 -2.71 14.44 22.20
C TYR A 537 -1.80 15.23 21.25
N LEU A 538 -1.06 16.20 21.79
CA LEU A 538 -0.15 17.03 21.01
C LEU A 538 0.94 16.18 20.35
N TYR A 539 1.50 15.20 21.06
CA TYR A 539 2.56 14.35 20.53
C TYR A 539 2.07 13.45 19.40
N GLU A 540 0.86 12.88 19.51
CA GLU A 540 0.27 12.06 18.44
C GLU A 540 0.00 12.86 17.16
N LYS A 541 -0.35 14.15 17.29
CA LYS A 541 -0.59 15.03 16.14
C LYS A 541 0.66 15.73 15.57
N THR A 542 1.81 15.70 16.24
CA THR A 542 2.96 16.51 15.82
C THR A 542 3.83 15.78 14.80
N GLU A 543 3.92 16.31 13.57
CA GLU A 543 4.88 15.83 12.56
C GLU A 543 6.33 16.11 12.99
N THR A 544 7.27 15.23 12.62
CA THR A 544 8.69 15.43 12.92
C THR A 544 9.44 15.94 11.69
N ALA A 545 10.24 16.99 11.88
CA ALA A 545 11.14 17.54 10.87
C ALA A 545 12.60 17.51 11.38
N THR A 546 13.55 17.31 10.49
CA THR A 546 14.99 17.35 10.80
C THR A 546 15.54 18.74 10.47
N GLU A 547 16.24 19.36 11.40
CA GLU A 547 16.85 20.68 11.17
C GLU A 547 18.02 20.60 10.19
N ILE A 548 18.02 21.49 9.19
CA ILE A 548 19.17 21.67 8.30
C ILE A 548 20.08 22.72 8.93
N THR A 549 21.19 22.26 9.51
CA THR A 549 22.16 23.11 10.20
C THR A 549 23.23 23.68 9.27
N GLN A 550 23.41 23.10 8.08
CA GLN A 550 24.38 23.55 7.08
C GLN A 550 23.71 23.64 5.71
N MET A 551 23.81 24.80 5.06
CA MET A 551 23.30 24.99 3.70
C MET A 551 24.18 24.26 2.67
N GLY A 552 23.60 23.95 1.50
CA GLY A 552 24.27 23.20 0.44
C GLY A 552 23.83 21.74 0.37
N TRP A 553 24.68 20.89 -0.21
CA TRP A 553 24.35 19.49 -0.47
C TRP A 553 24.13 18.69 0.82
N GLN A 554 22.96 18.08 0.92
CA GLN A 554 22.58 17.23 2.04
C GLN A 554 22.84 15.75 1.71
N ARG A 555 23.26 14.97 2.72
CA ARG A 555 23.42 13.51 2.59
C ARG A 555 22.13 12.80 2.16
N ALA A 556 20.98 13.41 2.45
CA ALA A 556 19.68 12.93 2.01
C ALA A 556 19.46 12.99 0.48
N GLY A 557 20.34 13.67 -0.27
CA GLY A 557 20.33 13.69 -1.73
C GLY A 557 19.64 14.90 -2.36
N PHE A 558 19.66 16.05 -1.70
CA PHE A 558 19.12 17.32 -2.20
C PHE A 558 20.03 18.49 -1.83
N TYR A 559 19.87 19.64 -2.49
CA TYR A 559 20.63 20.85 -2.17
C TYR A 559 19.79 21.86 -1.38
N ALA A 560 20.24 22.24 -0.19
CA ALA A 560 19.51 23.16 0.68
C ALA A 560 19.93 24.62 0.50
N PHE A 561 18.94 25.51 0.43
CA PHE A 561 19.07 26.95 0.49
C PHE A 561 18.35 27.47 1.72
N GLY A 562 18.63 28.71 2.13
CA GLY A 562 17.98 29.33 3.27
C GLY A 562 16.47 29.51 3.13
N ASN A 563 15.93 29.46 1.90
CA ASN A 563 14.52 29.62 1.55
C ASN A 563 13.84 28.39 0.93
N GLY A 564 14.48 27.23 0.93
CA GLY A 564 13.92 26.01 0.39
C GLY A 564 14.98 25.01 -0.02
N VAL A 565 14.60 23.95 -0.72
CA VAL A 565 15.53 22.94 -1.21
C VAL A 565 15.35 22.71 -2.69
N PHE A 566 16.41 22.32 -3.36
CA PHE A 566 16.39 21.87 -4.74
C PHE A 566 16.50 20.34 -4.75
N HIS A 567 15.46 19.68 -5.24
CA HIS A 567 15.31 18.22 -5.27
C HIS A 567 14.56 17.81 -6.54
N ASP A 568 14.94 16.69 -7.16
CA ASP A 568 14.31 16.18 -8.39
C ASP A 568 14.11 17.24 -9.51
N CYS A 569 15.14 18.04 -9.76
CA CYS A 569 15.15 19.12 -10.76
C CYS A 569 14.14 20.26 -10.51
N HIS A 570 13.57 20.36 -9.30
CA HIS A 570 12.63 21.41 -8.93
C HIS A 570 13.07 22.09 -7.62
N PHE A 571 12.83 23.39 -7.53
CA PHE A 571 12.98 24.12 -6.28
C PHE A 571 11.68 24.05 -5.48
N ILE A 572 11.77 23.55 -4.25
CA ILE A 572 10.67 23.41 -3.32
C ILE A 572 10.88 24.47 -2.22
N PRO A 573 10.08 25.55 -2.21
CA PRO A 573 10.23 26.61 -1.22
C PRO A 573 9.87 26.10 0.18
N ALA A 574 10.53 26.67 1.18
CA ALA A 574 10.11 26.51 2.58
C ALA A 574 8.78 27.24 2.80
N ASP A 575 7.88 26.66 3.60
CA ASP A 575 6.65 27.33 4.01
C ASP A 575 6.92 28.47 5.01
N GLU A 576 5.86 29.15 5.47
CA GLU A 576 5.97 30.29 6.40
C GLU A 576 6.61 29.94 7.75
N PHE A 577 6.66 28.66 8.10
CA PHE A 577 7.31 28.16 9.30
C PHE A 577 8.74 27.73 9.03
N GLY A 578 9.20 27.73 7.78
CA GLY A 578 10.52 27.28 7.38
C GLY A 578 10.58 25.79 7.07
N ILE A 579 9.44 25.13 6.82
CA ILE A 579 9.40 23.68 6.62
C ILE A 579 9.37 23.34 5.14
N VAL A 580 10.13 22.31 4.79
CA VAL A 580 10.18 21.71 3.46
C VAL A 580 9.79 20.25 3.57
N ARG A 581 8.80 19.84 2.79
CA ARG A 581 8.28 18.45 2.78
C ARG A 581 8.73 17.75 1.50
N LEU A 582 9.55 16.72 1.62
CA LEU A 582 10.00 15.90 0.51
C LEU A 582 9.30 14.53 0.60
N LYS A 583 8.48 14.20 -0.40
CA LYS A 583 7.59 13.01 -0.38
C LYS A 583 8.34 11.70 -0.11
N ASP A 584 9.59 11.60 -0.54
CA ASP A 584 10.45 10.42 -0.47
C ASP A 584 11.57 10.51 0.59
N LYS A 585 11.82 11.70 1.17
CA LYS A 585 12.93 11.94 2.12
C LYS A 585 12.48 12.41 3.51
N GLY A 586 11.22 12.81 3.67
CA GLY A 586 10.66 13.33 4.91
C GLY A 586 10.66 14.86 5.00
N ASN A 587 10.49 15.37 6.22
CA ASN A 587 10.34 16.80 6.49
C ASN A 587 11.64 17.41 7.01
N PHE A 588 11.96 18.61 6.52
CA PHE A 588 13.16 19.36 6.88
C PHE A 588 12.81 20.76 7.34
N TYR A 589 13.58 21.27 8.29
CA TYR A 589 13.37 22.59 8.90
C TYR A 589 14.54 23.53 8.58
N LEU A 590 14.19 24.69 8.05
CA LEU A 590 15.05 25.81 7.68
C LEU A 590 14.69 27.01 8.58
N PRO A 591 15.34 27.16 9.74
CA PRO A 591 14.97 28.20 10.70
C PRO A 591 15.13 29.62 10.13
N SER A 592 16.04 29.83 9.20
CA SER A 592 16.25 31.11 8.50
C SER A 592 15.01 31.64 7.79
N SER A 593 14.14 30.77 7.30
CA SER A 593 12.89 31.12 6.62
C SER A 593 11.66 31.14 7.52
N SER A 594 11.83 30.74 8.77
CA SER A 594 10.73 30.73 9.73
C SER A 594 10.31 32.16 10.08
N SER A 595 9.00 32.41 10.06
CA SER A 595 8.41 33.66 10.56
C SER A 595 8.86 34.02 11.98
N ILE A 596 9.17 33.02 12.81
CA ILE A 596 9.71 33.15 14.18
C ILE A 596 10.96 34.05 14.21
N TYR A 597 11.90 33.79 13.31
CA TYR A 597 13.21 34.47 13.29
C TYR A 597 13.31 35.54 12.20
N LYS A 598 12.23 35.76 11.44
CA LYS A 598 12.21 36.66 10.27
C LYS A 598 12.66 38.08 10.62
N ASN A 599 12.24 38.58 11.79
CA ASN A 599 12.52 39.94 12.23
C ASN A 599 13.74 40.06 13.16
N ASP A 600 14.38 38.95 13.54
CA ASP A 600 15.57 38.99 14.39
C ASP A 600 16.84 39.11 13.53
N PRO A 601 17.57 40.24 13.58
CA PRO A 601 18.75 40.46 12.75
C PRO A 601 19.98 39.67 13.22
N LYS A 602 19.94 39.04 14.40
CA LYS A 602 21.10 38.36 15.00
C LYS A 602 21.19 36.87 14.63
N PHE A 603 20.07 36.23 14.28
CA PHE A 603 20.03 34.81 13.98
C PHE A 603 20.00 34.52 12.48
N PHE A 604 20.72 33.47 12.09
CA PHE A 604 20.74 32.88 10.74
C PHE A 604 21.12 33.87 9.62
N THR A 605 22.03 34.81 9.91
CA THR A 605 22.39 35.90 8.99
C THR A 605 22.93 35.39 7.66
N PHE A 606 23.74 34.32 7.68
CA PHE A 606 24.28 33.71 6.46
C PHE A 606 23.19 32.98 5.67
N GLU A 607 22.43 32.13 6.35
CA GLU A 607 21.37 31.33 5.75
C GLU A 607 20.30 32.23 5.12
N LYS A 608 19.93 33.34 5.77
CA LYS A 608 19.01 34.36 5.22
C LYS A 608 19.52 35.01 3.93
N GLN A 609 20.83 35.04 3.71
CA GLN A 609 21.44 35.56 2.48
C GLN A 609 21.64 34.47 1.42
N PHE A 610 21.79 33.21 1.84
CA PHE A 610 22.04 32.07 0.97
C PHE A 610 20.72 31.49 0.40
N VAL A 611 20.04 32.27 -0.44
CA VAL A 611 18.70 31.94 -0.96
C VAL A 611 18.69 31.62 -2.45
N HIS A 612 17.77 30.77 -2.87
CA HIS A 612 17.48 30.50 -4.28
C HIS A 612 16.39 31.45 -4.77
N LEU A 613 16.75 32.38 -5.65
CA LEU A 613 15.82 33.31 -6.29
C LEU A 613 15.73 32.97 -7.78
N ASN A 614 14.51 32.82 -8.31
CA ASN A 614 14.24 32.62 -9.75
C ASN A 614 14.52 33.89 -10.60
N LEU A 615 15.36 34.80 -10.12
CA LEU A 615 15.63 36.09 -10.74
C LEU A 615 16.94 36.12 -11.55
N SER A 616 17.63 34.99 -11.71
CA SER A 616 18.80 34.99 -12.58
C SER A 616 18.35 35.09 -14.04
N SER A 617 18.38 36.31 -14.59
CA SER A 617 18.31 36.56 -16.04
C SER A 617 19.53 36.03 -16.79
N VAL A 618 20.55 35.57 -16.05
CA VAL A 618 21.79 35.02 -16.58
C VAL A 618 21.66 33.51 -16.66
N THR A 619 21.66 32.99 -17.89
CA THR A 619 21.70 31.57 -18.20
C THR A 619 23.02 30.95 -17.75
N LEU A 620 23.05 29.64 -17.49
CA LEU A 620 24.29 28.91 -17.18
C LEU A 620 25.36 29.13 -18.27
N LYS A 621 24.92 29.26 -19.53
CA LYS A 621 25.81 29.58 -20.66
C LYS A 621 26.44 30.96 -20.51
N GLU A 622 25.66 32.00 -20.26
CA GLU A 622 26.18 33.36 -20.07
C GLU A 622 27.10 33.45 -18.84
N PHE A 623 26.75 32.76 -17.76
CA PHE A 623 27.59 32.68 -16.57
C PHE A 623 28.93 32.01 -16.86
N THR A 624 28.92 30.84 -17.49
CA THR A 624 30.14 30.09 -17.83
C THR A 624 31.00 30.83 -18.87
N GLU A 625 30.39 31.53 -19.83
CA GLU A 625 31.11 32.41 -20.75
C GLU A 625 31.86 33.52 -20.01
N GLN A 626 31.24 34.19 -19.04
CA GLN A 626 31.94 35.19 -18.22
C GLN A 626 33.02 34.56 -17.33
N LEU A 627 32.73 33.42 -16.71
CA LEU A 627 33.69 32.69 -15.88
C LEU A 627 34.94 32.31 -16.68
N PHE A 628 34.77 31.77 -17.88
CA PHE A 628 35.89 31.37 -18.75
C PHE A 628 36.59 32.57 -19.37
N LYS A 629 35.88 33.69 -19.58
CA LYS A 629 36.49 34.94 -20.03
C LYS A 629 37.41 35.53 -18.96
N VAL A 630 37.01 35.50 -17.69
CA VAL A 630 37.79 36.07 -16.59
C VAL A 630 38.93 35.15 -16.16
N TYR A 631 38.67 33.84 -16.04
CA TYR A 631 39.61 32.88 -15.44
C TYR A 631 40.26 31.94 -16.46
N GLY A 632 39.94 32.07 -17.75
CA GLY A 632 40.53 31.26 -18.81
C GLY A 632 40.36 29.76 -18.58
N ASP A 633 41.45 29.02 -18.75
CA ASP A 633 41.47 27.56 -18.58
C ASP A 633 41.25 27.13 -17.13
N ASN A 634 41.64 27.94 -16.14
CA ASN A 634 41.36 27.63 -14.73
C ASN A 634 39.86 27.67 -14.43
N GLY A 635 39.13 28.62 -15.03
CA GLY A 635 37.68 28.67 -14.95
C GLY A 635 37.01 27.46 -15.60
N ARG A 636 37.52 27.04 -16.76
CA ARG A 636 37.06 25.84 -17.47
C ARG A 636 37.29 24.57 -16.65
N VAL A 637 38.50 24.38 -16.14
CA VAL A 637 38.85 23.23 -15.30
C VAL A 637 38.03 23.23 -14.02
N GLY A 638 37.86 24.37 -13.35
CA GLY A 638 37.02 24.47 -12.15
C GLY A 638 35.55 24.13 -12.42
N PHE A 639 35.00 24.57 -13.55
CA PHE A 639 33.62 24.23 -13.93
C PHE A 639 33.47 22.76 -14.32
N CYS A 640 34.42 22.21 -15.08
CA CYS A 640 34.45 20.77 -15.40
C CYS A 640 34.59 19.91 -14.14
N PHE A 641 35.42 20.34 -13.18
CA PHE A 641 35.55 19.68 -11.89
C PHE A 641 34.23 19.70 -11.14
N TYR A 642 33.57 20.86 -11.05
CA TYR A 642 32.24 20.99 -10.42
C TYR A 642 31.16 20.12 -11.07
N LEU A 643 31.18 19.93 -12.39
CA LEU A 643 30.24 19.01 -13.06
C LEU A 643 30.58 17.53 -12.87
N ALA A 644 31.85 17.22 -12.58
CA ALA A 644 32.35 15.86 -12.39
C ALA A 644 32.27 15.37 -10.93
N THR A 645 32.07 16.27 -9.98
CA THR A 645 31.90 16.01 -8.54
C THR A 645 30.47 16.27 -8.10
#